data_AF-A0A1Y4EQB8-F1
#
_entry.id   AF-A0A1Y4EQB8-F1
#
_cell.length_a   1.000
_cell.length_b   1.000
_cell.length_c   1.000
_cell.angle_alpha   90.00
_cell.angle_beta   90.00
_cell.angle_gamma   90.00
#
_symmetry.space_group_name_H-M   'P 1'
#
loop_
_entity.id
_entity.type
_entity.pdbx_description
1 polymer ?
#
loop_
_entity_poly.entity_id
_entity_poly.type
_entity_poly.pdbx_seq_one_letter_code
_entity_poly.pdbx_strand_id
1 'polypeptide(L)'
;MSIFSLLALPGCRDEEAVQTSEGTRTVTVNLGIAMSRVTEGSSIGDGSTPKDMKVWIFDQNNSLVDYYEIDNPTFSGSDALGELVNTNEHVFELDNTVTTLNFYAVLNSESGTGLSLTESSSVTGIQNATFTGLQNVTGDNQVPIYGTATVNVSDHKNTYPVTIETKRAVSKLELFFTKESASSDLKIKRITLKNIPDKGLLAREIALIDIANYDKTETLFEDSNGKEITTDLPASESPVGDFSNHPDNFVQINLSQAYLLENPNNNEWDPTTGSDYEYPEAAPSIENAYVLTVEYTLDGTEKTQAICLPEIKRNVWNKIFVRVNDNGELIIQYKALPWQLVESSIGYAPQPASTSENPFTEDNYDEFMAGNNYILLPLEKYEDYKTTQALFSYLYNHPEAGDNEARLCIVTRPTYDNSVDEEEHWSLKTGSAGARYLFMLTGPKGATWEAHLDDPDGNFDFSTSPNNEDFADCTDEGFSKEVRMVTHGIARKQPYIIQINATHLYTGYEKGLTGVSEVDEEPRFDSDAYKKLNLGTDKEKWKPYFGGDYLTNWGKDKWENEKVIEAEFYITVKLTDGTEYNLTINPSYEDNTDIEDKNFPFLQKRRFAGDNERIWIRHLRAQYGWQNLEYLARDVDPNASGNEEEWDNFQWWMVNKYWNPKHEWSK
;
A
#
# COMPACT_ATOMS: atom_id res chain seq x y z
N MET A 1 -37.59 -29.06 -31.71
CA MET A 1 -38.35 -27.84 -31.38
C MET A 1 -38.82 -28.03 -29.94
N SER A 2 -38.47 -27.24 -28.95
CA SER A 2 -38.01 -25.84 -28.98
C SER A 2 -36.92 -25.61 -27.93
N ILE A 3 -36.07 -24.64 -28.26
CA ILE A 3 -34.98 -24.06 -27.48
C ILE A 3 -35.57 -23.26 -26.32
N PHE A 4 -35.03 -23.42 -25.12
CA PHE A 4 -35.02 -22.37 -24.10
C PHE A 4 -33.59 -22.23 -23.59
N SER A 5 -32.95 -21.15 -24.03
CA SER A 5 -31.70 -20.63 -23.48
C SER A 5 -31.98 -20.03 -22.11
N LEU A 6 -31.23 -20.43 -21.08
CA LEU A 6 -31.17 -19.71 -19.81
C LEU A 6 -29.80 -19.03 -19.74
N LEU A 7 -29.82 -17.70 -19.82
CA LEU A 7 -28.72 -16.81 -19.46
C LEU A 7 -28.51 -16.91 -17.95
N ALA A 8 -27.34 -17.36 -17.51
CA ALA A 8 -26.88 -17.19 -16.13
C ALA A 8 -26.06 -15.90 -16.09
N LEU A 9 -26.67 -14.83 -15.55
CA LEU A 9 -25.99 -13.65 -15.03
C LEU A 9 -25.37 -14.01 -13.67
N PRO A 10 -24.20 -13.49 -13.28
CA PRO A 10 -23.65 -13.64 -11.94
C PRO A 10 -24.41 -12.69 -11.00
N GLY A 11 -25.59 -13.12 -10.55
CA GLY A 11 -26.25 -12.54 -9.39
C GLY A 11 -25.86 -13.37 -8.18
N CYS A 12 -25.08 -12.80 -7.26
CA CYS A 12 -24.84 -13.38 -5.95
C CYS A 12 -26.18 -13.66 -5.28
N ARG A 13 -26.49 -14.95 -5.13
CA ARG A 13 -27.33 -15.48 -4.08
C ARG A 13 -26.41 -15.71 -2.90
N ASP A 14 -26.73 -15.12 -1.76
CA ASP A 14 -26.52 -15.65 -0.41
C ASP A 14 -27.71 -15.05 0.38
N GLU A 15 -28.82 -15.77 0.60
CA GLU A 15 -29.01 -16.81 1.62
C GLU A 15 -28.29 -16.43 2.93
N GLU A 16 -29.11 -16.00 3.90
CA GLU A 16 -28.74 -15.67 5.28
C GLU A 16 -27.64 -16.62 5.80
N ALA A 17 -26.64 -16.07 6.48
CA ALA A 17 -26.03 -16.80 7.58
C ALA A 17 -27.13 -16.98 8.64
N VAL A 18 -27.90 -18.05 8.48
CA VAL A 18 -28.51 -18.73 9.62
C VAL A 18 -27.35 -18.89 10.60
N GLN A 19 -27.44 -18.29 11.80
CA GLN A 19 -26.77 -18.89 12.94
C GLN A 19 -27.36 -20.29 13.05
N THR A 20 -26.79 -21.23 12.30
CA THR A 20 -26.89 -22.61 12.66
C THR A 20 -26.24 -22.67 14.03
N SER A 21 -26.74 -23.54 14.88
CA SER A 21 -26.16 -23.84 16.17
C SER A 21 -24.74 -24.47 16.07
N GLU A 22 -23.96 -24.15 15.03
CA GLU A 22 -22.76 -24.83 14.57
C GLU A 22 -21.63 -23.81 14.28
N GLY A 23 -20.83 -23.48 15.29
CA GLY A 23 -19.37 -23.25 15.24
C GLY A 23 -18.65 -22.37 14.21
N THR A 24 -19.15 -22.00 13.03
CA THR A 24 -18.38 -21.40 11.92
C THR A 24 -18.98 -20.09 11.37
N ARG A 25 -18.21 -19.34 10.56
CA ARG A 25 -18.56 -18.09 9.85
C ARG A 25 -17.87 -17.98 8.49
N THR A 26 -18.48 -17.32 7.52
CA THR A 26 -17.84 -16.99 6.23
C THR A 26 -16.88 -15.80 6.39
N VAL A 27 -15.65 -15.92 5.88
CA VAL A 27 -14.62 -14.86 5.92
C VAL A 27 -14.10 -14.59 4.51
N THR A 28 -14.01 -13.31 4.17
CA THR A 28 -13.35 -12.78 2.99
C THR A 28 -11.97 -12.22 3.35
N VAL A 29 -10.96 -12.57 2.58
CA VAL A 29 -9.61 -12.04 2.74
C VAL A 29 -9.21 -11.30 1.46
N ASN A 30 -8.86 -10.03 1.62
CA ASN A 30 -8.31 -9.19 0.56
C ASN A 30 -6.80 -9.31 0.57
N LEU A 31 -6.27 -10.24 -0.24
CA LEU A 31 -4.85 -10.61 -0.28
C LEU A 31 -4.11 -9.73 -1.27
N GLY A 32 -3.12 -8.98 -0.77
CA GLY A 32 -2.08 -8.31 -1.55
C GLY A 32 -0.77 -9.11 -1.45
N ILE A 33 -0.33 -9.71 -2.56
CA ILE A 33 0.99 -10.35 -2.65
C ILE A 33 1.96 -9.33 -3.24
N ALA A 34 2.89 -8.86 -2.44
CA ALA A 34 3.95 -7.93 -2.85
C ALA A 34 5.23 -8.71 -3.13
N MET A 35 5.80 -8.53 -4.33
CA MET A 35 7.00 -9.24 -4.76
C MET A 35 8.13 -8.29 -5.09
N SER A 36 9.28 -8.49 -4.41
CA SER A 36 10.44 -7.63 -4.51
C SER A 36 10.83 -7.24 -5.94
N ARG A 37 11.01 -5.92 -6.19
CA ARG A 37 11.44 -5.38 -7.50
C ARG A 37 12.93 -5.06 -7.59
N VAL A 38 13.44 -5.11 -8.80
CA VAL A 38 14.62 -4.36 -9.23
C VAL A 38 14.19 -3.46 -10.39
N THR A 39 14.59 -2.19 -10.36
CA THR A 39 14.44 -1.26 -11.47
C THR A 39 15.81 -0.71 -11.84
N GLU A 40 16.31 -1.04 -13.04
CA GLU A 40 17.23 -0.16 -13.75
C GLU A 40 16.37 0.66 -14.74
N GLY A 41 16.23 1.97 -14.48
CA GLY A 41 15.37 2.83 -15.29
C GLY A 41 13.87 2.63 -15.04
N SER A 42 13.08 2.63 -16.12
CA SER A 42 11.60 2.64 -16.06
C SER A 42 10.93 1.26 -16.20
N SER A 43 11.70 0.18 -16.35
CA SER A 43 11.17 -1.18 -16.56
C SER A 43 11.11 -2.01 -15.27
N ILE A 44 10.08 -2.85 -15.17
CA ILE A 44 9.87 -3.83 -14.11
C ILE A 44 10.86 -4.99 -14.33
N GLY A 45 12.01 -5.01 -13.65
CA GLY A 45 13.03 -6.04 -13.87
C GLY A 45 13.27 -6.30 -15.37
N ASP A 46 13.31 -7.58 -15.74
CA ASP A 46 13.38 -8.04 -17.14
C ASP A 46 12.00 -8.23 -17.81
N GLY A 47 10.91 -7.81 -17.15
CA GLY A 47 9.53 -7.95 -17.65
C GLY A 47 8.93 -9.35 -17.53
N SER A 48 9.63 -10.31 -16.90
CA SER A 48 9.07 -11.64 -16.64
C SER A 48 7.99 -11.61 -15.56
N THR A 49 7.07 -12.59 -15.57
CA THR A 49 6.05 -12.79 -14.54
C THR A 49 6.15 -14.18 -13.94
N PRO A 50 5.67 -14.37 -12.68
CA PRO A 50 5.56 -15.70 -12.10
C PRO A 50 4.63 -16.60 -12.91
N LYS A 51 4.88 -17.91 -12.84
CA LYS A 51 4.16 -18.95 -13.59
C LYS A 51 3.06 -19.62 -12.80
N ASP A 52 3.23 -19.69 -11.48
CA ASP A 52 2.25 -20.26 -10.56
C ASP A 52 2.39 -19.57 -9.20
N MET A 53 1.29 -19.53 -8.45
CA MET A 53 1.24 -19.07 -7.07
C MET A 53 0.32 -19.96 -6.26
N LYS A 54 0.84 -20.48 -5.14
CA LYS A 54 0.11 -21.29 -4.16
C LYS A 54 0.06 -20.55 -2.83
N VAL A 55 -1.11 -20.49 -2.21
CA VAL A 55 -1.31 -19.85 -0.92
C VAL A 55 -2.01 -20.81 0.03
N TRP A 56 -1.41 -21.03 1.20
CA TRP A 56 -1.98 -21.80 2.29
C TRP A 56 -2.37 -20.87 3.43
N ILE A 57 -3.54 -21.13 4.01
CA ILE A 57 -4.09 -20.41 5.16
C ILE A 57 -4.23 -21.41 6.31
N PHE A 58 -3.55 -21.17 7.43
CA PHE A 58 -3.61 -22.00 8.63
C PHE A 58 -4.17 -21.24 9.82
N ASP A 59 -4.79 -21.96 10.76
CA ASP A 59 -5.24 -21.40 12.04
C ASP A 59 -4.06 -21.24 13.05
N GLN A 60 -4.37 -20.80 14.27
CA GLN A 60 -3.39 -20.69 15.36
C GLN A 60 -2.76 -22.03 15.79
N ASN A 61 -3.34 -23.16 15.40
CA ASN A 61 -2.88 -24.51 15.73
C ASN A 61 -2.15 -25.19 14.56
N ASN A 62 -1.90 -24.46 13.47
CA ASN A 62 -1.35 -24.97 12.21
C ASN A 62 -2.24 -26.01 11.50
N SER A 63 -3.55 -25.96 11.74
CA SER A 63 -4.54 -26.70 10.95
C SER A 63 -4.85 -25.92 9.68
N LEU A 64 -4.88 -26.61 8.53
CA LEU A 64 -5.21 -25.98 7.26
C LEU A 64 -6.67 -25.52 7.30
N VAL A 65 -6.87 -24.22 7.12
CA VAL A 65 -8.18 -23.58 7.00
C VAL A 65 -8.59 -23.59 5.54
N ASP A 66 -7.70 -23.14 4.67
CA ASP A 66 -7.99 -23.01 3.24
C ASP A 66 -6.73 -22.99 2.38
N TYR A 67 -6.90 -23.25 1.08
CA TYR A 67 -5.82 -23.30 0.09
C TYR A 67 -6.33 -22.89 -1.28
N TYR A 68 -5.53 -22.10 -1.99
CA TYR A 68 -5.78 -21.82 -3.39
C TYR A 68 -4.51 -21.69 -4.21
N GLU A 69 -4.69 -21.88 -5.52
CA GLU A 69 -3.62 -21.87 -6.51
C GLU A 69 -4.05 -21.07 -7.74
N ILE A 70 -3.11 -20.30 -8.28
CA ILE A 70 -3.32 -19.47 -9.46
C ILE A 70 -2.22 -19.78 -10.47
N ASP A 71 -2.64 -20.26 -11.65
CA ASP A 71 -1.78 -20.38 -12.81
C ASP A 71 -1.54 -19.02 -13.46
N ASN A 72 -0.29 -18.72 -13.80
CA ASN A 72 0.17 -17.47 -14.40
C ASN A 72 -0.45 -16.23 -13.74
N PRO A 73 -0.22 -16.04 -12.42
CA PRO A 73 -0.80 -14.94 -11.67
C PRO A 73 -0.49 -13.59 -12.33
N THR A 74 -1.51 -12.78 -12.52
CA THR A 74 -1.36 -11.45 -13.13
C THR A 74 -0.94 -10.46 -12.06
N PHE A 75 0.32 -10.02 -12.09
CA PHE A 75 0.77 -8.91 -11.28
C PHE A 75 0.52 -7.61 -12.06
N SER A 76 -0.59 -6.95 -11.75
CA SER A 76 -1.00 -5.70 -12.39
C SER A 76 -0.77 -4.54 -11.44
N GLY A 77 0.37 -3.87 -11.58
CA GLY A 77 0.72 -2.69 -10.79
C GLY A 77 1.99 -2.87 -9.99
N SER A 78 2.40 -1.79 -9.35
CA SER A 78 3.55 -1.71 -8.47
C SER A 78 3.13 -1.01 -7.18
N ASP A 79 3.47 -1.52 -5.99
CA ASP A 79 3.22 -0.81 -4.73
C ASP A 79 4.14 0.43 -4.57
N ALA A 80 4.18 1.04 -3.39
CA ALA A 80 5.02 2.20 -3.13
C ALA A 80 6.52 1.89 -3.23
N LEU A 81 6.92 0.68 -2.86
CA LEU A 81 8.27 0.16 -3.05
C LEU A 81 8.46 -0.40 -4.46
N GLY A 82 7.43 -0.24 -5.31
CA GLY A 82 7.14 -0.79 -6.63
C GLY A 82 7.46 -2.24 -6.86
N GLU A 83 7.29 -3.01 -5.80
CA GLU A 83 7.10 -4.44 -5.84
C GLU A 83 5.87 -4.74 -6.69
N LEU A 84 5.95 -5.81 -7.48
CA LEU A 84 4.82 -6.26 -8.28
C LEU A 84 3.72 -6.73 -7.33
N VAL A 85 2.51 -6.19 -7.48
CA VAL A 85 1.37 -6.54 -6.61
C VAL A 85 0.36 -7.39 -7.37
N ASN A 86 -0.09 -8.45 -6.72
CA ASN A 86 -1.24 -9.22 -7.14
C ASN A 86 -2.29 -9.14 -6.02
N THR A 87 -3.48 -8.62 -6.34
CA THR A 87 -4.61 -8.54 -5.40
C THR A 87 -5.64 -9.60 -5.74
N ASN A 88 -5.95 -10.48 -4.80
CA ASN A 88 -7.09 -11.40 -4.91
C ASN A 88 -7.99 -11.29 -3.70
N GLU A 89 -9.28 -11.40 -3.95
CA GLU A 89 -10.27 -11.66 -2.93
C GLU A 89 -10.42 -13.18 -2.79
N HIS A 90 -10.42 -13.68 -1.56
CA HIS A 90 -10.63 -15.10 -1.27
C HIS A 90 -11.67 -15.29 -0.17
N VAL A 91 -12.62 -16.20 -0.37
CA VAL A 91 -13.77 -16.38 0.53
C VAL A 91 -13.84 -17.83 0.98
N PHE A 92 -13.91 -18.06 2.29
CA PHE A 92 -13.96 -19.41 2.88
C PHE A 92 -14.69 -19.44 4.24
N GLU A 93 -15.02 -20.64 4.72
CA GLU A 93 -15.63 -20.85 6.04
C GLU A 93 -14.56 -20.99 7.13
N LEU A 94 -14.80 -20.34 8.27
CA LEU A 94 -13.88 -20.26 9.39
C LEU A 94 -14.56 -20.62 10.72
N ASP A 95 -13.97 -21.49 11.52
CA ASP A 95 -14.46 -21.79 12.88
C ASP A 95 -14.32 -20.56 13.80
N ASN A 96 -15.37 -20.26 14.57
CA ASN A 96 -15.44 -19.11 15.46
C ASN A 96 -14.46 -19.17 16.65
N THR A 97 -13.84 -20.31 16.90
CA THR A 97 -12.74 -20.45 17.86
C THR A 97 -11.38 -20.04 17.28
N VAL A 98 -11.29 -19.81 15.96
CA VAL A 98 -10.08 -19.30 15.31
C VAL A 98 -9.94 -17.82 15.58
N THR A 99 -8.80 -17.45 16.18
CA THR A 99 -8.46 -16.06 16.52
C THR A 99 -7.33 -15.53 15.67
N THR A 100 -6.66 -16.38 14.89
CA THR A 100 -5.47 -16.01 14.11
C THR A 100 -5.41 -16.84 12.84
N LEU A 101 -5.09 -16.18 11.73
CA LEU A 101 -4.79 -16.81 10.45
C LEU A 101 -3.33 -16.56 10.07
N ASN A 102 -2.65 -17.61 9.64
CA ASN A 102 -1.27 -17.58 9.16
C ASN A 102 -1.25 -17.95 7.67
N PHE A 103 -0.69 -17.06 6.87
CA PHE A 103 -0.64 -17.16 5.42
C PHE A 103 0.77 -17.53 4.97
N TYR A 104 0.86 -18.42 3.99
CA TYR A 104 2.11 -18.83 3.35
C TYR A 104 1.92 -18.74 1.84
N ALA A 105 2.67 -17.87 1.17
CA ALA A 105 2.64 -17.73 -0.27
C ALA A 105 3.92 -18.29 -0.90
N VAL A 106 3.77 -19.14 -1.91
CA VAL A 106 4.88 -19.70 -2.70
C VAL A 106 4.60 -19.45 -4.17
N LEU A 107 5.56 -18.85 -4.88
CA LEU A 107 5.47 -18.66 -6.32
C LEU A 107 6.54 -19.48 -7.04
N ASN A 108 6.23 -19.87 -8.27
CA ASN A 108 7.10 -20.67 -9.15
C ASN A 108 7.44 -22.05 -8.55
N SER A 109 6.47 -22.68 -7.90
CA SER A 109 6.61 -24.00 -7.30
C SER A 109 6.71 -25.12 -8.34
N GLU A 110 6.12 -24.95 -9.53
CA GLU A 110 6.08 -26.01 -10.56
C GLU A 110 7.04 -25.74 -11.74
N SER A 111 7.70 -24.58 -11.75
CA SER A 111 8.51 -24.05 -12.86
C SER A 111 9.91 -24.65 -12.97
N GLY A 112 10.04 -25.98 -12.97
CA GLY A 112 11.35 -26.65 -13.09
C GLY A 112 12.26 -26.47 -11.88
N THR A 113 11.69 -26.04 -10.75
CA THR A 113 12.38 -25.81 -9.48
C THR A 113 12.58 -27.10 -8.68
N GLY A 114 11.71 -28.09 -8.92
CA GLY A 114 11.70 -29.36 -8.19
C GLY A 114 11.02 -29.26 -6.83
N LEU A 115 10.35 -28.14 -6.52
CA LEU A 115 9.49 -28.05 -5.34
C LEU A 115 8.31 -29.01 -5.51
N SER A 116 8.01 -29.76 -4.45
CA SER A 116 6.89 -30.71 -4.42
C SER A 116 5.95 -30.32 -3.29
N LEU A 117 5.21 -29.23 -3.50
CA LEU A 117 4.22 -28.71 -2.56
C LEU A 117 2.81 -28.93 -3.11
N THR A 118 1.92 -29.40 -2.24
CA THR A 118 0.51 -29.67 -2.55
C THR A 118 -0.37 -28.99 -1.51
N GLU A 119 -1.68 -28.94 -1.74
CA GLU A 119 -2.68 -28.51 -0.75
C GLU A 119 -2.46 -29.16 0.64
N SER A 120 -2.11 -30.46 0.68
CA SER A 120 -1.89 -31.20 1.92
C SER A 120 -0.57 -30.93 2.66
N SER A 121 0.27 -30.03 2.12
CA SER A 121 1.54 -29.68 2.75
C SER A 121 1.30 -29.02 4.11
N SER A 122 1.99 -29.49 5.16
CA SER A 122 1.95 -28.86 6.47
C SER A 122 2.81 -27.60 6.52
N VAL A 123 2.58 -26.74 7.52
CA VAL A 123 3.42 -25.54 7.80
C VAL A 123 4.92 -25.90 7.79
N THR A 124 5.32 -26.91 8.55
CA THR A 124 6.72 -27.38 8.59
C THR A 124 7.19 -27.94 7.24
N GLY A 125 6.31 -28.59 6.48
CA GLY A 125 6.64 -29.09 5.14
C GLY A 125 6.91 -27.97 4.14
N ILE A 126 6.11 -26.89 4.19
CA ILE A 126 6.30 -25.68 3.36
C ILE A 126 7.61 -24.98 3.75
N GLN A 127 7.80 -24.75 5.05
CA GLN A 127 8.97 -24.04 5.58
C GLN A 127 10.30 -24.76 5.31
N ASN A 128 10.32 -26.09 5.41
CA ASN A 128 11.51 -26.91 5.16
C ASN A 128 11.65 -27.33 3.69
N ALA A 129 10.79 -26.84 2.80
CA ALA A 129 10.84 -27.21 1.40
C ALA A 129 12.18 -26.80 0.77
N THR A 130 12.77 -27.75 0.06
CA THR A 130 14.01 -27.55 -0.72
C THR A 130 13.71 -27.62 -2.20
N PHE A 131 14.47 -26.87 -3.00
CA PHE A 131 14.40 -26.93 -4.46
C PHE A 131 15.77 -27.30 -5.03
N THR A 132 15.78 -28.12 -6.09
CA THR A 132 17.02 -28.70 -6.64
C THR A 132 17.34 -28.19 -8.04
N GLY A 133 16.52 -27.31 -8.59
CA GLY A 133 16.67 -26.81 -9.97
C GLY A 133 16.37 -25.32 -10.13
N LEU A 134 17.06 -24.72 -11.11
CA LEU A 134 16.72 -23.45 -11.77
C LEU A 134 16.70 -23.66 -13.29
N GLN A 135 16.35 -24.88 -13.71
CA GLN A 135 16.34 -25.24 -15.13
C GLN A 135 15.16 -24.57 -15.82
N ASN A 136 15.43 -23.92 -16.96
CA ASN A 136 14.44 -23.15 -17.72
C ASN A 136 13.93 -21.88 -17.01
N VAL A 137 14.57 -21.43 -15.94
CA VAL A 137 14.33 -20.09 -15.39
C VAL A 137 14.94 -19.08 -16.35
N THR A 138 14.07 -18.38 -17.08
CA THR A 138 14.50 -17.40 -18.10
C THR A 138 14.40 -15.96 -17.64
N GLY A 139 13.81 -15.70 -16.46
CA GLY A 139 13.68 -14.35 -15.97
C GLY A 139 13.59 -14.18 -14.46
N ASP A 140 13.79 -12.92 -14.04
CA ASP A 140 14.00 -12.53 -12.65
C ASP A 140 12.81 -12.89 -11.74
N ASN A 141 11.60 -12.97 -12.29
CA ASN A 141 10.36 -13.27 -11.58
C ASN A 141 9.90 -14.73 -11.73
N GLN A 142 10.74 -15.59 -12.30
CA GLN A 142 10.46 -17.02 -12.52
C GLN A 142 11.26 -17.94 -11.59
N VAL A 143 11.95 -17.36 -10.61
CA VAL A 143 12.67 -18.09 -9.55
C VAL A 143 11.74 -18.42 -8.38
N PRO A 144 12.07 -19.42 -7.52
CA PRO A 144 11.30 -19.67 -6.30
C PRO A 144 11.21 -18.42 -5.42
N ILE A 145 10.00 -18.09 -4.97
CA ILE A 145 9.69 -16.92 -4.15
C ILE A 145 8.77 -17.35 -3.01
N TYR A 146 8.98 -16.76 -1.83
CA TYR A 146 8.29 -17.14 -0.61
C TYR A 146 7.96 -15.90 0.25
N GLY A 147 6.81 -15.91 0.89
CA GLY A 147 6.42 -14.91 1.88
C GLY A 147 5.37 -15.43 2.85
N THR A 148 5.21 -14.74 3.97
CA THR A 148 4.24 -15.09 5.02
C THR A 148 3.58 -13.85 5.60
N ALA A 149 2.36 -13.99 6.10
CA ALA A 149 1.70 -12.97 6.91
C ALA A 149 0.86 -13.60 8.03
N THR A 150 0.56 -12.84 9.06
CA THR A 150 -0.33 -13.26 10.15
C THR A 150 -1.36 -12.18 10.40
N VAL A 151 -2.62 -12.56 10.53
CA VAL A 151 -3.72 -11.63 10.85
C VAL A 151 -4.52 -12.13 12.05
N ASN A 152 -4.84 -11.19 12.94
CA ASN A 152 -5.74 -11.42 14.05
C ASN A 152 -7.19 -11.32 13.56
N VAL A 153 -7.97 -12.37 13.82
CA VAL A 153 -9.39 -12.48 13.44
C VAL A 153 -10.30 -12.69 14.65
N SER A 154 -9.82 -12.36 15.85
CA SER A 154 -10.59 -12.49 17.10
C SER A 154 -11.73 -11.48 17.24
N ASP A 155 -11.76 -10.44 16.41
CA ASP A 155 -12.86 -9.48 16.31
C ASP A 155 -14.03 -10.01 15.46
N HIS A 156 -13.90 -11.18 14.84
CA HIS A 156 -14.94 -11.91 14.10
C HIS A 156 -15.53 -11.16 12.89
N LYS A 157 -14.81 -10.19 12.34
CA LYS A 157 -15.17 -9.51 11.08
C LYS A 157 -15.29 -10.52 9.92
N ASN A 158 -16.13 -10.17 8.95
CA ASN A 158 -16.28 -10.92 7.71
C ASN A 158 -15.22 -10.59 6.65
N THR A 159 -14.41 -9.55 6.85
CA THR A 159 -13.39 -9.14 5.87
C THR A 159 -12.09 -8.70 6.54
N TYR A 160 -10.97 -9.21 6.04
CA TYR A 160 -9.63 -8.84 6.50
C TYR A 160 -8.69 -8.47 5.35
N PRO A 161 -8.05 -7.29 5.39
CA PRO A 161 -6.94 -6.99 4.49
C PRO A 161 -5.69 -7.75 4.93
N VAL A 162 -4.98 -8.35 3.98
CA VAL A 162 -3.74 -9.12 4.22
C VAL A 162 -2.71 -8.76 3.18
N THR A 163 -1.55 -8.28 3.62
CA THR A 163 -0.40 -8.05 2.74
C THR A 163 0.68 -9.08 3.04
N ILE A 164 1.13 -9.81 2.03
CA ILE A 164 2.22 -10.80 2.11
C ILE A 164 3.41 -10.25 1.32
N GLU A 165 4.45 -9.85 2.03
CA GLU A 165 5.74 -9.51 1.44
C GLU A 165 6.49 -10.80 1.06
N THR A 166 6.91 -10.90 -0.20
CA THR A 166 7.60 -12.08 -0.71
C THR A 166 9.02 -11.76 -1.18
N LYS A 167 9.95 -12.71 -0.97
CA LYS A 167 11.35 -12.58 -1.36
C LYS A 167 11.79 -13.76 -2.22
N ARG A 168 12.65 -13.49 -3.21
CA ARG A 168 13.34 -14.54 -3.98
C ARG A 168 14.15 -15.41 -3.03
N ALA A 169 14.11 -16.73 -3.23
CA ALA A 169 14.92 -17.69 -2.48
C ALA A 169 16.34 -17.87 -3.07
N VAL A 170 16.68 -17.10 -4.11
CA VAL A 170 17.95 -17.14 -4.85
C VAL A 170 18.58 -15.76 -4.97
N SER A 171 19.81 -15.69 -5.46
CA SER A 171 20.60 -14.48 -5.69
C SER A 171 20.93 -14.30 -7.18
N LYS A 172 21.21 -13.06 -7.64
CA LYS A 172 21.59 -12.78 -9.04
C LYS A 172 23.10 -12.59 -9.12
N LEU A 173 23.71 -13.02 -10.21
CA LEU A 173 25.11 -12.74 -10.53
C LEU A 173 25.21 -12.08 -11.91
N GLU A 174 25.95 -10.97 -11.96
CA GLU A 174 26.40 -10.36 -13.21
C GLU A 174 27.91 -10.11 -13.18
N LEU A 175 28.54 -10.33 -14.33
CA LEU A 175 29.98 -10.19 -14.51
C LEU A 175 30.26 -9.15 -15.60
N PHE A 176 31.11 -8.20 -15.27
CA PHE A 176 31.49 -7.06 -16.10
C PHE A 176 33.01 -7.04 -16.24
N PHE A 177 33.52 -6.93 -17.47
CA PHE A 177 34.94 -6.93 -17.76
C PHE A 177 35.38 -5.67 -18.52
N THR A 178 36.55 -5.16 -18.18
CA THR A 178 37.24 -4.08 -18.90
C THR A 178 38.75 -4.37 -18.94
N LYS A 179 39.46 -3.75 -19.88
CA LYS A 179 40.93 -3.79 -19.94
C LYS A 179 41.52 -2.48 -19.41
N GLU A 180 42.69 -2.55 -18.80
CA GLU A 180 43.33 -1.35 -18.24
C GLU A 180 43.90 -0.41 -19.32
N SER A 181 44.36 -0.98 -20.44
CA SER A 181 44.94 -0.23 -21.55
C SER A 181 44.14 -0.41 -22.84
N ALA A 182 43.83 0.70 -23.50
CA ALA A 182 43.14 0.72 -24.80
C ALA A 182 43.87 -0.10 -25.88
N SER A 183 45.20 -0.22 -25.79
CA SER A 183 46.01 -0.95 -26.79
C SER A 183 45.97 -2.47 -26.66
N SER A 184 45.50 -2.99 -25.53
CA SER A 184 45.51 -4.43 -25.26
C SER A 184 44.33 -5.15 -25.94
N ASP A 185 44.54 -6.39 -26.38
CA ASP A 185 43.49 -7.29 -26.89
C ASP A 185 43.06 -8.28 -25.80
N LEU A 186 41.88 -8.07 -25.22
CA LEU A 186 41.32 -8.91 -24.16
C LEU A 186 40.10 -9.68 -24.67
N LYS A 187 40.11 -11.01 -24.48
CA LYS A 187 38.95 -11.88 -24.78
C LYS A 187 38.67 -12.87 -23.68
N ILE A 188 37.43 -12.90 -23.19
CA ILE A 188 36.97 -13.89 -22.21
C ILE A 188 36.52 -15.15 -22.96
N LYS A 189 37.11 -16.31 -22.66
CA LYS A 189 36.80 -17.58 -23.34
C LYS A 189 35.82 -18.44 -22.56
N ARG A 190 36.03 -18.59 -21.25
CA ARG A 190 35.22 -19.49 -20.42
C ARG A 190 35.10 -19.00 -18.99
N ILE A 191 33.93 -19.20 -18.40
CA ILE A 191 33.68 -18.94 -16.98
C ILE A 191 33.00 -20.18 -16.38
N THR A 192 33.61 -20.76 -15.36
CA THR A 192 33.04 -21.91 -14.62
C THR A 192 32.84 -21.57 -13.16
N LEU A 193 31.75 -22.05 -12.56
CA LEU A 193 31.43 -21.88 -11.15
C LEU A 193 31.51 -23.24 -10.43
N LYS A 194 32.30 -23.31 -9.36
CA LYS A 194 32.42 -24.49 -8.49
C LYS A 194 31.70 -24.28 -7.16
N ASN A 195 31.51 -25.38 -6.43
CA ASN A 195 30.90 -25.43 -5.11
C ASN A 195 29.46 -24.94 -5.09
N ILE A 196 28.72 -25.27 -6.16
CA ILE A 196 27.29 -24.99 -6.23
C ILE A 196 26.57 -25.97 -5.27
N PRO A 197 25.73 -25.47 -4.34
CA PRO A 197 24.89 -26.34 -3.53
C PRO A 197 24.02 -27.25 -4.40
N ASP A 198 23.78 -28.48 -3.97
CA ASP A 198 22.87 -29.41 -4.67
C ASP A 198 21.38 -29.08 -4.48
N LYS A 199 21.05 -28.22 -3.50
CA LYS A 199 19.69 -27.74 -3.21
C LYS A 199 19.68 -26.33 -2.63
N GLY A 200 18.58 -25.60 -2.82
CA GLY A 200 18.24 -24.35 -2.15
C GLY A 200 17.08 -24.53 -1.18
N LEU A 201 16.88 -23.54 -0.30
CA LEU A 201 15.84 -23.54 0.74
C LEU A 201 14.76 -22.51 0.47
N LEU A 202 13.49 -22.83 0.74
CA LEU A 202 12.39 -21.88 0.56
C LEU A 202 12.29 -20.83 1.68
N ALA A 203 12.27 -21.22 2.97
CA ALA A 203 11.98 -20.30 4.09
C ALA A 203 13.13 -20.06 5.12
N ARG A 204 14.33 -20.64 4.94
CA ARG A 204 15.48 -20.58 5.89
C ARG A 204 15.23 -21.11 7.33
N GLU A 205 14.25 -21.98 7.57
CA GLU A 205 14.05 -22.55 8.91
C GLU A 205 15.14 -23.56 9.34
N ILE A 206 15.99 -23.99 8.40
CA ILE A 206 17.13 -24.88 8.63
C ILE A 206 18.40 -24.28 8.00
N ALA A 207 19.57 -24.59 8.56
CA ALA A 207 20.83 -24.11 8.03
C ALA A 207 21.25 -24.93 6.81
N LEU A 208 21.55 -24.25 5.69
CA LEU A 208 21.90 -24.93 4.44
C LEU A 208 23.17 -25.80 4.55
N ILE A 209 24.13 -25.35 5.36
CA ILE A 209 25.38 -26.07 5.64
C ILE A 209 25.16 -27.46 6.23
N ASP A 210 24.03 -27.69 6.88
CA ASP A 210 23.74 -28.96 7.55
C ASP A 210 23.18 -30.02 6.58
N ILE A 211 22.72 -29.60 5.40
CA ILE A 211 21.88 -30.43 4.51
C ILE A 211 22.33 -30.47 3.05
N ALA A 212 23.20 -29.54 2.62
CA ALA A 212 23.62 -29.39 1.22
C ALA A 212 24.99 -30.00 0.97
N ASN A 213 25.19 -30.52 -0.25
CA ASN A 213 26.49 -30.92 -0.78
C ASN A 213 27.01 -29.86 -1.74
N TYR A 214 28.33 -29.61 -1.74
CA TYR A 214 28.97 -28.52 -2.48
C TYR A 214 29.97 -29.04 -3.54
N ASP A 215 29.65 -30.14 -4.22
CA ASP A 215 30.55 -30.77 -5.20
C ASP A 215 30.22 -30.38 -6.66
N LYS A 216 29.13 -29.64 -6.88
CA LYS A 216 28.63 -29.34 -8.21
C LYS A 216 29.42 -28.21 -8.87
N THR A 217 29.70 -28.38 -10.16
CA THR A 217 30.38 -27.41 -11.02
C THR A 217 29.56 -27.18 -12.29
N GLU A 218 29.42 -25.93 -12.73
CA GLU A 218 28.76 -25.56 -13.98
C GLU A 218 29.58 -24.58 -14.81
N THR A 219 29.45 -24.67 -16.14
CA THR A 219 29.99 -23.67 -17.08
C THR A 219 28.93 -22.59 -17.30
N LEU A 220 29.21 -21.37 -16.84
CA LEU A 220 28.30 -20.24 -16.96
C LEU A 220 28.46 -19.49 -18.27
N PHE A 221 29.63 -19.55 -18.90
CA PHE A 221 29.90 -18.92 -20.19
C PHE A 221 31.00 -19.69 -20.92
N GLU A 222 30.85 -19.87 -22.23
CA GLU A 222 31.89 -20.42 -23.11
C GLU A 222 31.72 -19.87 -24.53
N ASP A 223 32.79 -19.30 -25.09
CA ASP A 223 32.88 -18.90 -26.49
C ASP A 223 34.21 -19.36 -27.07
N SER A 224 34.12 -20.23 -28.08
CA SER A 224 35.29 -20.76 -28.81
C SER A 224 36.20 -19.68 -29.42
N ASN A 225 35.66 -18.53 -29.80
CA ASN A 225 36.42 -17.41 -30.35
C ASN A 225 36.80 -16.36 -29.29
N GLY A 226 36.22 -16.48 -28.09
CA GLY A 226 36.32 -15.52 -27.00
C GLY A 226 35.45 -14.27 -27.23
N LYS A 227 34.77 -13.83 -26.17
CA LYS A 227 34.06 -12.55 -26.13
C LYS A 227 35.07 -11.42 -26.01
N GLU A 228 35.17 -10.61 -27.07
CA GLU A 228 36.02 -9.42 -27.10
C GLU A 228 35.55 -8.36 -26.09
N ILE A 229 36.50 -7.80 -25.34
CA ILE A 229 36.29 -6.70 -24.41
C ILE A 229 36.77 -5.41 -25.07
N THR A 230 35.82 -4.61 -25.50
CA THR A 230 36.06 -3.42 -26.33
C THR A 230 36.27 -2.14 -25.53
N THR A 231 35.91 -2.13 -24.25
CA THR A 231 36.02 -0.98 -23.36
C THR A 231 37.34 -1.01 -22.58
N ASP A 232 37.80 0.16 -22.16
CA ASP A 232 38.96 0.31 -21.28
C ASP A 232 38.68 1.27 -20.13
N LEU A 233 39.39 1.08 -19.02
CA LEU A 233 39.33 1.93 -17.82
C LEU A 233 40.71 1.98 -17.14
N PRO A 234 41.55 2.97 -17.46
CA PRO A 234 42.89 3.10 -16.89
C PRO A 234 42.88 3.24 -15.36
N ALA A 235 43.91 2.70 -14.70
CA ALA A 235 44.07 2.81 -13.25
C ALA A 235 44.16 4.26 -12.72
N SER A 236 44.59 5.19 -13.58
CA SER A 236 44.63 6.62 -13.26
C SER A 236 43.26 7.30 -13.30
N GLU A 237 42.29 6.74 -14.03
CA GLU A 237 40.95 7.31 -14.19
C GLU A 237 39.99 6.78 -13.12
N SER A 238 40.10 5.50 -12.78
CA SER A 238 39.35 4.90 -11.68
C SER A 238 40.27 4.01 -10.82
N PRO A 239 40.68 4.48 -9.62
CA PRO A 239 41.40 3.65 -8.67
C PRO A 239 40.50 2.53 -8.12
N VAL A 240 41.06 1.63 -7.31
CA VAL A 240 40.26 0.58 -6.66
C VAL A 240 39.21 1.24 -5.72
N GLY A 241 37.98 0.73 -5.73
CA GLY A 241 36.82 1.20 -4.94
C GLY A 241 35.72 1.97 -5.70
N ASP A 242 35.84 2.17 -7.01
CA ASP A 242 34.97 3.08 -7.80
C ASP A 242 34.43 2.50 -9.14
N PHE A 243 34.58 1.20 -9.44
CA PHE A 243 34.25 0.66 -10.76
C PHE A 243 32.77 0.74 -11.13
N SER A 244 31.87 0.59 -10.16
CA SER A 244 30.43 0.62 -10.40
C SER A 244 29.89 2.00 -10.77
N ASN A 245 30.68 3.06 -10.59
CA ASN A 245 30.34 4.41 -11.06
C ASN A 245 30.68 4.64 -12.54
N HIS A 246 31.34 3.67 -13.19
CA HIS A 246 31.68 3.69 -14.62
C HIS A 246 31.09 2.48 -15.37
N PRO A 247 29.79 2.17 -15.25
CA PRO A 247 29.22 0.94 -15.82
C PRO A 247 29.37 0.87 -17.34
N ASP A 248 29.34 2.02 -18.03
CA ASP A 248 29.49 2.11 -19.49
C ASP A 248 30.91 1.77 -19.97
N ASN A 249 31.91 1.74 -19.07
CA ASN A 249 33.29 1.36 -19.35
C ASN A 249 33.55 -0.15 -19.19
N PHE A 250 32.51 -0.95 -18.98
CA PHE A 250 32.62 -2.40 -18.89
C PHE A 250 31.73 -3.11 -19.90
N VAL A 251 32.17 -4.28 -20.34
CA VAL A 251 31.37 -5.21 -21.15
C VAL A 251 30.78 -6.27 -20.23
N GLN A 252 29.45 -6.38 -20.20
CA GLN A 252 28.75 -7.45 -19.50
C GLN A 252 28.90 -8.79 -20.24
N ILE A 253 29.10 -9.86 -19.47
CA ILE A 253 29.12 -11.24 -19.96
C ILE A 253 27.74 -11.87 -19.73
N ASN A 254 27.11 -12.33 -20.82
CA ASN A 254 25.84 -13.04 -20.74
C ASN A 254 26.06 -14.47 -20.24
N LEU A 255 25.60 -14.75 -19.03
CA LEU A 255 25.71 -16.07 -18.40
C LEU A 255 24.55 -16.98 -18.84
N SER A 256 24.81 -18.27 -18.99
CA SER A 256 23.79 -19.31 -19.23
C SER A 256 22.88 -19.52 -18.02
N GLN A 257 23.38 -19.22 -16.82
CA GLN A 257 22.67 -19.24 -15.55
C GLN A 257 23.17 -18.06 -14.70
N ALA A 258 22.31 -17.09 -14.45
CA ALA A 258 22.62 -15.91 -13.64
C ALA A 258 22.11 -16.03 -12.19
N TYR A 259 21.28 -17.04 -11.90
CA TYR A 259 20.66 -17.24 -10.59
C TYR A 259 21.49 -18.21 -9.75
N LEU A 260 21.96 -17.75 -8.59
CA LEU A 260 22.74 -18.53 -7.64
C LEU A 260 21.89 -18.98 -6.46
N LEU A 261 22.08 -20.22 -6.03
CA LEU A 261 21.59 -20.68 -4.74
C LEU A 261 22.37 -19.99 -3.62
N GLU A 262 21.75 -19.84 -2.46
CA GLU A 262 22.42 -19.31 -1.28
C GLU A 262 23.64 -20.15 -0.91
N ASN A 263 24.70 -19.51 -0.44
CA ASN A 263 25.89 -20.20 0.02
C ASN A 263 26.56 -19.43 1.18
N PRO A 264 26.43 -19.90 2.42
CA PRO A 264 26.98 -19.24 3.61
C PRO A 264 28.45 -19.59 3.91
N ASN A 265 29.14 -20.37 3.06
CA ASN A 265 30.49 -20.88 3.36
C ASN A 265 31.63 -19.86 3.18
N ASN A 266 31.34 -18.56 3.18
CA ASN A 266 32.36 -17.53 3.20
C ASN A 266 31.90 -16.33 4.03
N ASN A 267 32.83 -15.44 4.36
CA ASN A 267 32.49 -14.21 5.05
C ASN A 267 31.84 -13.19 4.09
N GLU A 268 31.07 -12.29 4.66
CA GLU A 268 30.73 -11.03 3.99
C GLU A 268 32.01 -10.22 3.72
N TRP A 269 32.02 -9.46 2.62
CA TRP A 269 33.08 -8.50 2.36
C TRP A 269 32.69 -7.15 2.97
N ASP A 270 33.67 -6.41 3.49
CA ASP A 270 33.51 -5.12 4.17
C ASP A 270 34.08 -4.00 3.27
N PRO A 271 33.39 -2.87 3.03
CA PRO A 271 33.93 -1.82 2.16
C PRO A 271 35.03 -1.08 2.93
N THR A 272 36.27 -1.21 2.45
CA THR A 272 37.43 -0.51 3.05
C THR A 272 37.50 0.96 2.64
N THR A 273 37.06 1.31 1.43
CA THR A 273 36.91 2.68 0.91
C THR A 273 36.06 2.71 -0.36
N GLY A 274 34.94 3.45 -0.41
CA GLY A 274 34.13 3.65 -1.63
C GLY A 274 32.71 3.06 -1.59
N SER A 275 32.03 3.03 -2.74
CA SER A 275 30.70 2.43 -2.93
C SER A 275 30.76 0.93 -3.28
N ASP A 276 31.95 0.43 -3.58
CA ASP A 276 32.20 -0.95 -4.00
C ASP A 276 33.09 -1.67 -2.98
N TYR A 277 32.89 -2.98 -2.85
CA TYR A 277 33.71 -3.85 -2.02
C TYR A 277 34.98 -4.24 -2.77
N GLU A 278 36.13 -4.04 -2.12
CA GLU A 278 37.42 -4.48 -2.63
C GLU A 278 37.61 -5.98 -2.40
N TYR A 279 38.16 -6.67 -3.39
CA TYR A 279 38.52 -8.07 -3.22
C TYR A 279 39.65 -8.22 -2.18
N PRO A 280 39.52 -9.12 -1.18
CA PRO A 280 40.48 -9.19 -0.09
C PRO A 280 41.88 -9.61 -0.56
N GLU A 281 42.90 -8.97 0.00
CA GLU A 281 44.32 -9.23 -0.32
C GLU A 281 44.76 -10.65 0.09
N ALA A 282 44.17 -11.19 1.17
CA ALA A 282 44.32 -12.58 1.55
C ALA A 282 43.22 -13.43 0.92
N ALA A 283 43.60 -14.50 0.22
CA ALA A 283 42.67 -15.44 -0.40
C ALA A 283 41.64 -15.96 0.64
N PRO A 284 40.34 -15.78 0.41
CA PRO A 284 39.30 -16.29 1.30
C PRO A 284 39.36 -17.82 1.42
N SER A 285 38.71 -18.36 2.46
CA SER A 285 38.49 -19.81 2.51
C SER A 285 37.77 -20.27 1.23
N ILE A 286 38.31 -21.31 0.60
CA ILE A 286 37.73 -21.93 -0.60
C ILE A 286 36.87 -23.15 -0.27
N GLU A 287 36.85 -23.58 0.99
CA GLU A 287 36.10 -24.75 1.42
C GLU A 287 34.60 -24.46 1.30
N ASN A 288 33.94 -25.12 0.35
CA ASN A 288 32.51 -25.00 0.03
C ASN A 288 32.01 -23.61 -0.43
N ALA A 289 32.84 -22.56 -0.40
CA ALA A 289 32.54 -21.25 -0.95
C ALA A 289 32.48 -21.30 -2.49
N TYR A 290 31.63 -20.47 -3.11
CA TYR A 290 31.58 -20.38 -4.57
C TYR A 290 32.93 -19.91 -5.14
N VAL A 291 33.42 -20.62 -6.17
CA VAL A 291 34.65 -20.25 -6.87
C VAL A 291 34.38 -20.10 -8.36
N LEU A 292 34.49 -18.87 -8.86
CA LEU A 292 34.50 -18.58 -10.29
C LEU A 292 35.90 -18.81 -10.84
N THR A 293 36.03 -19.50 -11.96
CA THR A 293 37.28 -19.61 -12.72
C THR A 293 37.07 -18.96 -14.08
N VAL A 294 37.91 -17.98 -14.40
CA VAL A 294 37.87 -17.21 -15.65
C VAL A 294 39.06 -17.61 -16.51
N GLU A 295 38.77 -18.09 -17.71
CA GLU A 295 39.74 -18.39 -18.76
C GLU A 295 39.64 -17.32 -19.84
N TYR A 296 40.75 -16.65 -20.16
CA TYR A 296 40.77 -15.50 -21.08
C TYR A 296 42.12 -15.38 -21.79
N THR A 297 42.19 -14.52 -22.80
CA THR A 297 43.43 -14.14 -23.47
C THR A 297 43.70 -12.66 -23.32
N LEU A 298 44.96 -12.30 -23.04
CA LEU A 298 45.46 -10.93 -23.15
C LEU A 298 46.59 -10.91 -24.18
N ASP A 299 46.45 -10.11 -25.22
CA ASP A 299 47.40 -10.00 -26.35
C ASP A 299 47.77 -11.37 -26.94
N GLY A 300 46.77 -12.25 -27.05
CA GLY A 300 46.92 -13.63 -27.54
C GLY A 300 47.49 -14.64 -26.55
N THR A 301 47.88 -14.22 -25.34
CA THR A 301 48.38 -15.13 -24.29
C THR A 301 47.24 -15.65 -23.43
N GLU A 302 47.10 -16.98 -23.32
CA GLU A 302 46.07 -17.61 -22.48
C GLU A 302 46.38 -17.49 -20.98
N LYS A 303 45.34 -17.21 -20.20
CA LYS A 303 45.38 -17.07 -18.75
C LYS A 303 44.16 -17.71 -18.10
N THR A 304 44.34 -18.13 -16.86
CA THR A 304 43.30 -18.69 -16.02
C THR A 304 43.46 -18.14 -14.60
N GLN A 305 42.40 -17.58 -14.04
CA GLN A 305 42.39 -17.10 -12.65
C GLN A 305 41.10 -17.48 -11.96
N ALA A 306 41.19 -17.71 -10.65
CA ALA A 306 40.07 -18.05 -9.80
C ALA A 306 39.70 -16.89 -8.88
N ILE A 307 38.40 -16.71 -8.66
CA ILE A 307 37.79 -15.68 -7.82
C ILE A 307 36.89 -16.41 -6.83
N CYS A 308 37.18 -16.29 -5.53
CA CYS A 308 36.28 -16.79 -4.50
C CYS A 308 35.19 -15.73 -4.26
N LEU A 309 33.92 -16.11 -4.19
CA LEU A 309 32.82 -15.18 -3.93
C LEU A 309 32.56 -15.05 -2.42
N PRO A 310 32.02 -13.91 -1.95
CA PRO A 310 31.58 -13.77 -0.56
C PRO A 310 30.40 -14.70 -0.26
N GLU A 311 29.87 -14.63 0.96
CA GLU A 311 28.55 -15.19 1.27
C GLU A 311 27.52 -14.79 0.20
N ILE A 312 26.84 -15.77 -0.39
CA ILE A 312 25.75 -15.52 -1.33
C ILE A 312 24.43 -15.58 -0.57
N LYS A 313 23.78 -14.43 -0.44
CA LYS A 313 22.49 -14.26 0.23
C LYS A 313 21.36 -14.24 -0.78
N ARG A 314 20.22 -14.85 -0.45
CA ARG A 314 19.00 -14.73 -1.27
C ARG A 314 18.57 -13.27 -1.42
N ASN A 315 17.84 -12.99 -2.48
CA ASN A 315 17.28 -11.68 -2.78
C ASN A 315 18.34 -10.56 -2.76
N VAL A 316 19.58 -10.89 -3.16
CA VAL A 316 20.69 -9.96 -3.39
C VAL A 316 21.15 -10.08 -4.84
N TRP A 317 21.44 -8.96 -5.46
CA TRP A 317 22.03 -8.87 -6.78
C TRP A 317 23.53 -8.58 -6.65
N ASN A 318 24.34 -9.55 -7.05
CA ASN A 318 25.80 -9.48 -7.04
C ASN A 318 26.29 -8.99 -8.40
N LYS A 319 26.93 -7.82 -8.42
CA LYS A 319 27.65 -7.34 -9.60
C LYS A 319 29.15 -7.43 -9.35
N ILE A 320 29.88 -8.07 -10.25
CA ILE A 320 31.34 -8.17 -10.17
C ILE A 320 31.95 -7.44 -11.37
N PHE A 321 32.73 -6.41 -11.06
CA PHE A 321 33.49 -5.62 -12.01
C PHE A 321 34.94 -6.09 -11.99
N VAL A 322 35.46 -6.44 -13.17
CA VAL A 322 36.80 -6.97 -13.33
C VAL A 322 37.57 -6.12 -14.33
N ARG A 323 38.61 -5.43 -13.85
CA ARG A 323 39.62 -4.83 -14.72
C ARG A 323 40.80 -5.78 -14.87
N VAL A 324 41.17 -6.09 -16.10
CA VAL A 324 42.39 -6.86 -16.39
C VAL A 324 43.55 -5.88 -16.61
N ASN A 325 44.55 -5.91 -15.73
CA ASN A 325 45.72 -5.05 -15.86
C ASN A 325 46.66 -5.51 -16.98
N ASP A 326 47.67 -4.71 -17.32
CA ASP A 326 48.62 -5.02 -18.40
C ASP A 326 49.49 -6.26 -18.10
N ASN A 327 49.66 -6.63 -16.83
CA ASN A 327 50.29 -7.90 -16.43
C ASN A 327 49.32 -9.09 -16.58
N GLY A 328 48.08 -8.85 -17.00
CA GLY A 328 46.98 -9.80 -17.09
C GLY A 328 46.57 -10.38 -15.75
N GLU A 329 46.62 -9.61 -14.67
CA GLU A 329 46.05 -9.92 -13.36
C GLU A 329 44.61 -9.37 -13.28
N LEU A 330 43.73 -10.02 -12.51
CA LEU A 330 42.37 -9.54 -12.30
C LEU A 330 42.32 -8.58 -11.12
N ILE A 331 41.90 -7.35 -11.35
CA ILE A 331 41.53 -6.38 -10.31
C ILE A 331 40.02 -6.40 -10.18
N ILE A 332 39.53 -6.80 -9.00
CA ILE A 332 38.13 -7.19 -8.81
C ILE A 332 37.48 -6.24 -7.81
N GLN A 333 36.29 -5.78 -8.18
CA GLN A 333 35.38 -5.10 -7.29
C GLN A 333 34.01 -5.76 -7.32
N TYR A 334 33.36 -5.75 -6.19
CA TYR A 334 32.08 -6.37 -5.99
C TYR A 334 31.09 -5.33 -5.49
N LYS A 335 29.85 -5.38 -5.97
CA LYS A 335 28.75 -4.58 -5.47
C LYS A 335 27.58 -5.51 -5.18
N ALA A 336 27.25 -5.65 -3.90
CA ALA A 336 26.01 -6.24 -3.46
C ALA A 336 24.93 -5.17 -3.45
N LEU A 337 23.88 -5.36 -4.23
CA LEU A 337 22.67 -4.57 -4.13
C LEU A 337 21.58 -5.46 -3.55
N PRO A 338 20.75 -4.99 -2.61
CA PRO A 338 19.46 -5.62 -2.39
C PRO A 338 18.82 -5.88 -3.75
N TRP A 339 18.28 -7.08 -3.98
CA TRP A 339 17.43 -7.37 -5.14
C TRP A 339 16.01 -6.79 -4.92
N GLN A 340 16.05 -5.59 -4.36
CA GLN A 340 15.08 -4.68 -3.77
C GLN A 340 15.74 -3.29 -3.78
N LEU A 341 16.25 -2.82 -4.93
CA LEU A 341 16.80 -1.47 -4.99
C LEU A 341 15.78 -0.51 -5.61
N VAL A 342 15.06 0.16 -4.71
CA VAL A 342 14.57 1.51 -4.93
C VAL A 342 15.39 2.40 -4.02
N GLU A 343 16.59 2.75 -4.49
CA GLU A 343 17.20 3.97 -3.99
C GLU A 343 16.45 5.13 -4.64
N SER A 344 15.57 5.76 -3.88
CA SER A 344 15.39 7.19 -4.02
C SER A 344 16.02 7.84 -2.81
N SER A 345 17.18 8.46 -3.04
CA SER A 345 17.72 9.51 -2.20
C SER A 345 16.61 10.51 -1.85
N ILE A 346 16.16 10.54 -0.59
CA ILE A 346 15.71 11.72 0.18
C ILE A 346 15.10 11.21 1.50
N GLY A 347 15.83 11.36 2.61
CA GLY A 347 15.35 11.13 3.99
C GLY A 347 14.71 12.38 4.60
N TYR A 348 13.83 13.07 3.86
CA TYR A 348 13.12 14.25 4.35
C TYR A 348 11.62 13.99 4.33
N ALA A 349 10.93 14.37 5.41
CA ALA A 349 9.48 14.34 5.49
C ALA A 349 8.87 15.16 4.35
N PRO A 350 7.77 14.68 3.72
CA PRO A 350 7.05 15.50 2.76
C PRO A 350 6.51 16.76 3.45
N GLN A 351 6.26 17.80 2.66
CA GLN A 351 5.85 19.12 3.15
C GLN A 351 4.36 19.35 2.89
N PRO A 352 3.62 19.96 3.82
CA PRO A 352 2.24 20.34 3.54
C PRO A 352 2.23 21.40 2.44
N ALA A 353 1.15 21.45 1.66
CA ALA A 353 0.85 22.56 0.77
C ALA A 353 1.00 23.91 1.50
N SER A 354 1.54 24.90 0.79
CA SER A 354 1.67 26.27 1.31
C SER A 354 0.34 26.77 1.83
N THR A 355 0.33 27.42 3.00
CA THR A 355 -0.84 28.11 3.53
C THR A 355 -0.82 29.60 3.28
N SER A 356 0.32 30.19 2.89
CA SER A 356 0.45 31.63 2.65
C SER A 356 0.02 32.04 1.24
N GLU A 357 0.10 31.13 0.27
CA GLU A 357 -0.27 31.38 -1.12
C GLU A 357 -0.81 30.10 -1.77
N ASN A 358 -1.70 30.25 -2.75
CA ASN A 358 -2.32 29.10 -3.42
C ASN A 358 -1.27 28.35 -4.28
N PRO A 359 -0.95 27.07 -3.96
CA PRO A 359 0.04 26.30 -4.71
C PRO A 359 -0.53 25.68 -5.99
N PHE A 360 -1.82 25.85 -6.27
CA PHE A 360 -2.52 25.28 -7.42
C PHE A 360 -2.83 26.34 -8.50
N THR A 361 -2.19 27.50 -8.45
CA THR A 361 -2.20 28.47 -9.56
C THR A 361 -1.42 27.91 -10.75
N GLU A 362 -1.60 28.50 -11.93
CA GLU A 362 -0.84 28.09 -13.13
C GLU A 362 0.67 28.20 -12.92
N ASP A 363 1.13 29.22 -12.18
CA ASP A 363 2.54 29.47 -11.92
C ASP A 363 3.16 28.55 -10.86
N ASN A 364 2.38 28.07 -9.88
CA ASN A 364 2.90 27.33 -8.71
C ASN A 364 2.64 25.82 -8.76
N TYR A 365 1.69 25.36 -9.59
CA TYR A 365 1.26 23.97 -9.60
C TYR A 365 2.36 23.00 -10.01
N ASP A 366 3.17 23.36 -11.01
CA ASP A 366 4.30 22.52 -11.43
C ASP A 366 5.33 22.35 -10.31
N GLU A 367 5.57 23.37 -9.49
CA GLU A 367 6.44 23.28 -8.32
C GLU A 367 5.84 22.39 -7.24
N PHE A 368 4.54 22.53 -6.96
CA PHE A 368 3.83 21.65 -6.04
C PHE A 368 3.94 20.18 -6.47
N MET A 369 3.73 19.92 -7.76
CA MET A 369 3.72 18.57 -8.36
C MET A 369 5.11 17.96 -8.51
N ALA A 370 6.16 18.78 -8.67
CA ALA A 370 7.55 18.35 -8.70
C ALA A 370 8.14 18.18 -7.29
N GLY A 371 7.58 18.87 -6.29
CA GLY A 371 7.99 18.77 -4.89
C GLY A 371 7.44 17.54 -4.17
N ASN A 372 7.97 17.28 -2.98
CA ASN A 372 7.52 16.22 -2.08
C ASN A 372 6.40 16.76 -1.18
N ASN A 373 5.26 17.10 -1.76
CA ASN A 373 4.20 17.83 -1.07
C ASN A 373 2.99 16.94 -0.77
N TYR A 374 2.11 17.40 0.13
CA TYR A 374 0.80 16.79 0.34
C TYR A 374 -0.27 17.82 0.69
N ILE A 375 -1.52 17.45 0.47
CA ILE A 375 -2.68 18.23 0.92
C ILE A 375 -3.88 17.32 1.19
N LEU A 376 -4.70 17.73 2.16
CA LEU A 376 -6.02 17.19 2.43
C LEU A 376 -7.06 18.30 2.20
N LEU A 377 -8.08 18.02 1.39
CA LEU A 377 -9.19 18.93 1.09
C LEU A 377 -10.52 18.17 1.24
N PRO A 378 -11.65 18.83 1.52
CA PRO A 378 -12.96 18.19 1.42
C PRO A 378 -13.22 17.78 -0.04
N LEU A 379 -13.97 16.69 -0.25
CA LEU A 379 -14.33 16.25 -1.60
C LEU A 379 -15.25 17.26 -2.27
N GLU A 380 -15.04 17.50 -3.57
CA GLU A 380 -15.94 18.29 -4.43
C GLU A 380 -15.92 17.67 -5.82
N LYS A 381 -17.02 17.84 -6.57
CA LYS A 381 -17.15 17.26 -7.90
C LYS A 381 -16.32 18.02 -8.94
N TYR A 382 -15.83 17.29 -9.93
CA TYR A 382 -15.14 17.83 -11.11
C TYR A 382 -16.09 18.51 -12.13
N GLU A 383 -17.37 18.71 -11.81
CA GLU A 383 -18.38 19.24 -12.74
C GLU A 383 -17.97 20.61 -13.32
N ASP A 384 -17.72 21.60 -12.46
CA ASP A 384 -17.26 22.94 -12.87
C ASP A 384 -15.73 23.04 -12.97
N TYR A 385 -15.00 22.08 -12.39
CA TYR A 385 -13.54 22.09 -12.26
C TYR A 385 -12.93 20.83 -12.88
N LYS A 386 -12.81 20.83 -14.21
CA LYS A 386 -12.47 19.63 -14.99
C LYS A 386 -11.08 19.04 -14.73
N THR A 387 -10.14 19.74 -14.12
CA THR A 387 -8.79 19.23 -13.78
C THR A 387 -8.56 19.23 -12.27
N THR A 388 -7.66 18.38 -11.78
CA THR A 388 -7.30 18.34 -10.35
C THR A 388 -6.72 19.67 -9.91
N GLN A 389 -5.91 20.30 -10.75
CA GLN A 389 -5.39 21.65 -10.52
C GLN A 389 -6.53 22.66 -10.30
N ALA A 390 -7.52 22.69 -11.20
CA ALA A 390 -8.63 23.63 -11.12
C ALA A 390 -9.48 23.41 -9.87
N LEU A 391 -9.79 22.15 -9.55
CA LEU A 391 -10.57 21.78 -8.38
C LEU A 391 -9.85 22.15 -7.08
N PHE A 392 -8.56 21.79 -6.98
CA PHE A 392 -7.77 22.07 -5.80
C PHE A 392 -7.54 23.57 -5.62
N SER A 393 -7.36 24.31 -6.71
CA SER A 393 -7.25 25.76 -6.68
C SER A 393 -8.54 26.42 -6.18
N TYR A 394 -9.70 25.93 -6.62
CA TYR A 394 -11.00 26.38 -6.12
C TYR A 394 -11.15 26.08 -4.63
N LEU A 395 -11.03 24.82 -4.21
CA LEU A 395 -11.15 24.43 -2.81
C LEU A 395 -10.14 25.14 -1.90
N TYR A 396 -8.94 25.43 -2.41
CA TYR A 396 -7.96 26.22 -1.67
C TYR A 396 -8.47 27.63 -1.36
N ASN A 397 -9.05 28.33 -2.34
CA ASN A 397 -9.54 29.70 -2.18
C ASN A 397 -10.91 29.78 -1.49
N HIS A 398 -11.65 28.67 -1.44
CA HIS A 398 -13.02 28.58 -0.93
C HIS A 398 -13.13 27.58 0.23
N PRO A 399 -12.68 27.94 1.45
CA PRO A 399 -12.79 27.06 2.64
C PRO A 399 -14.24 26.67 3.00
N GLU A 400 -15.22 27.42 2.51
CA GLU A 400 -16.65 27.15 2.65
C GLU A 400 -17.17 26.05 1.72
N ALA A 401 -16.40 25.63 0.72
CA ALA A 401 -16.83 24.68 -0.32
C ALA A 401 -16.44 23.22 0.00
N GLY A 402 -17.02 22.31 -0.78
CA GLY A 402 -16.84 20.85 -0.66
C GLY A 402 -17.82 20.16 0.30
N ASP A 403 -17.61 18.86 0.47
CA ASP A 403 -18.39 17.94 1.28
C ASP A 403 -18.59 18.50 2.71
N ASN A 404 -19.85 18.76 3.07
CA ASN A 404 -20.21 19.45 4.31
C ASN A 404 -19.85 18.63 5.55
N GLU A 405 -19.99 17.31 5.49
CA GLU A 405 -19.64 16.41 6.58
C GLU A 405 -18.14 16.44 6.87
N ALA A 406 -17.30 16.45 5.83
CA ALA A 406 -15.85 16.65 5.96
C ALA A 406 -15.49 18.06 6.45
N ARG A 407 -15.99 19.08 5.77
CA ARG A 407 -15.73 20.50 6.07
C ARG A 407 -16.13 20.89 7.48
N LEU A 408 -17.26 20.38 7.97
CA LEU A 408 -17.78 20.69 9.31
C LEU A 408 -17.37 19.65 10.36
N CYS A 409 -16.69 18.58 9.93
CA CYS A 409 -16.25 17.45 10.76
C CYS A 409 -17.40 16.82 11.56
N ILE A 410 -18.57 16.68 10.92
CA ILE A 410 -19.78 16.14 11.52
C ILE A 410 -20.37 15.09 10.59
N VAL A 411 -20.62 13.91 11.13
CA VAL A 411 -21.33 12.82 10.46
C VAL A 411 -22.66 12.59 11.20
N THR A 412 -23.71 12.30 10.44
CA THR A 412 -25.00 11.85 10.98
C THR A 412 -25.31 10.43 10.52
N ARG A 413 -25.95 9.65 11.39
CA ARG A 413 -26.45 8.31 11.05
C ARG A 413 -27.72 7.99 11.85
N PRO A 414 -28.87 7.76 11.19
CA PRO A 414 -29.15 7.96 9.76
C PRO A 414 -28.87 9.39 9.26
N THR A 415 -28.64 9.56 7.96
CA THR A 415 -28.42 10.88 7.33
C THR A 415 -29.67 11.40 6.62
N TYR A 416 -29.64 12.66 6.19
CA TYR A 416 -30.74 13.32 5.46
C TYR A 416 -30.91 12.77 4.04
N ASP A 417 -32.16 12.72 3.58
CA ASP A 417 -32.49 12.30 2.21
C ASP A 417 -32.84 13.51 1.32
N ASN A 418 -31.80 14.15 0.79
CA ASN A 418 -31.94 15.32 -0.09
C ASN A 418 -32.76 15.03 -1.35
N SER A 419 -32.94 13.76 -1.74
CA SER A 419 -33.79 13.39 -2.89
C SER A 419 -35.28 13.49 -2.59
N VAL A 420 -35.65 13.50 -1.31
CA VAL A 420 -37.04 13.58 -0.82
C VAL A 420 -37.35 14.97 -0.28
N ASP A 421 -36.40 15.58 0.43
CA ASP A 421 -36.63 16.86 1.13
C ASP A 421 -35.96 18.08 0.53
N GLU A 422 -35.24 17.95 -0.60
CA GLU A 422 -34.60 19.07 -1.29
C GLU A 422 -33.70 19.90 -0.34
N GLU A 423 -32.95 19.23 0.53
CA GLU A 423 -32.04 19.82 1.54
C GLU A 423 -32.74 20.54 2.70
N GLU A 424 -34.06 20.42 2.83
CA GLU A 424 -34.81 20.97 3.97
C GLU A 424 -34.69 20.12 5.26
N HIS A 425 -33.93 19.02 5.22
CA HIS A 425 -33.52 18.24 6.40
C HIS A 425 -34.68 17.73 7.28
N TRP A 426 -35.76 17.27 6.65
CA TRP A 426 -36.91 16.68 7.34
C TRP A 426 -37.16 15.23 6.97
N SER A 427 -36.36 14.64 6.10
CA SER A 427 -36.41 13.23 5.73
C SER A 427 -35.08 12.53 6.02
N LEU A 428 -35.12 11.22 6.31
CA LEU A 428 -33.93 10.42 6.63
C LEU A 428 -33.82 9.25 5.65
N LYS A 429 -32.60 8.99 5.20
CA LYS A 429 -32.24 7.75 4.49
C LYS A 429 -31.30 6.90 5.33
N THR A 430 -31.23 5.63 4.97
CA THR A 430 -30.31 4.67 5.59
C THR A 430 -28.86 5.07 5.39
N GLY A 431 -28.02 4.69 6.37
CA GLY A 431 -26.58 4.90 6.31
C GLY A 431 -26.15 6.26 6.83
N SER A 432 -24.85 6.48 6.83
CA SER A 432 -24.23 7.77 7.11
C SER A 432 -24.07 8.57 5.84
N ALA A 433 -24.11 9.89 5.95
CA ALA A 433 -23.35 10.72 5.02
C ALA A 433 -21.91 10.72 5.52
N GLY A 434 -21.00 10.14 4.74
CA GLY A 434 -19.61 10.01 5.15
C GLY A 434 -18.85 11.31 4.96
N ALA A 435 -18.00 11.67 5.90
CA ALA A 435 -17.05 12.76 5.73
C ALA A 435 -16.02 12.34 4.67
N ARG A 436 -16.06 12.96 3.48
CA ARG A 436 -15.20 12.61 2.34
C ARG A 436 -14.11 13.64 2.09
N TYR A 437 -12.89 13.15 1.95
CA TYR A 437 -11.69 13.94 1.75
C TYR A 437 -10.96 13.55 0.47
N LEU A 438 -10.43 14.54 -0.23
CA LEU A 438 -9.41 14.39 -1.24
C LEU A 438 -8.04 14.48 -0.57
N PHE A 439 -7.25 13.41 -0.66
CA PHE A 439 -5.88 13.39 -0.17
C PHE A 439 -4.90 13.20 -1.31
N MET A 440 -3.95 14.12 -1.47
CA MET A 440 -2.88 14.01 -2.46
C MET A 440 -1.52 14.07 -1.78
N LEU A 441 -0.65 13.13 -2.10
CA LEU A 441 0.75 13.07 -1.69
C LEU A 441 1.59 12.96 -2.97
N THR A 442 2.33 14.00 -3.34
CA THR A 442 3.09 14.02 -4.61
C THR A 442 4.47 13.38 -4.49
N GLY A 443 5.02 13.28 -3.28
CA GLY A 443 6.31 12.67 -3.00
C GLY A 443 6.63 12.58 -1.50
N PRO A 444 7.82 12.08 -1.12
CA PRO A 444 8.85 11.54 -2.02
C PRO A 444 8.41 10.24 -2.70
N LYS A 445 8.97 9.98 -3.89
CA LYS A 445 8.62 8.78 -4.67
C LYS A 445 8.80 7.53 -3.81
N GLY A 446 7.74 6.74 -3.69
CA GLY A 446 7.73 5.53 -2.89
C GLY A 446 7.43 5.70 -1.40
N ALA A 447 7.11 6.91 -0.95
CA ALA A 447 6.44 7.08 0.33
C ALA A 447 5.04 6.43 0.30
N THR A 448 4.68 5.75 1.39
CA THR A 448 3.31 5.27 1.66
C THR A 448 2.65 6.17 2.68
N TRP A 449 1.34 6.32 2.60
CA TRP A 449 0.56 6.96 3.64
C TRP A 449 -0.53 6.02 4.15
N GLU A 450 -0.93 6.23 5.40
CA GLU A 450 -2.01 5.50 6.06
C GLU A 450 -2.86 6.49 6.86
N ALA A 451 -4.17 6.39 6.70
CA ALA A 451 -5.18 7.09 7.46
C ALA A 451 -5.57 6.26 8.67
N HIS A 452 -5.64 6.92 9.82
CA HIS A 452 -5.91 6.30 11.11
C HIS A 452 -7.10 6.97 11.78
N LEU A 453 -7.86 6.19 12.54
CA LEU A 453 -8.89 6.66 13.44
C LEU A 453 -8.51 6.23 14.87
N ASP A 454 -8.33 7.19 15.76
CA ASP A 454 -8.32 6.92 17.20
C ASP A 454 -9.77 6.98 17.69
N ASP A 455 -10.40 5.79 17.75
CA ASP A 455 -11.77 5.58 18.18
C ASP A 455 -11.88 4.23 18.92
N PRO A 456 -11.52 4.20 20.22
CA PRO A 456 -11.48 2.96 20.99
C PRO A 456 -12.85 2.28 21.16
N ASP A 457 -13.94 3.03 20.94
CA ASP A 457 -15.31 2.57 21.10
C ASP A 457 -15.94 2.10 19.75
N GLY A 458 -15.22 2.23 18.63
CA GLY A 458 -15.66 1.75 17.31
C GLY A 458 -16.93 2.42 16.79
N ASN A 459 -17.11 3.72 17.06
CA ASN A 459 -18.19 4.58 16.58
C ASN A 459 -18.01 5.08 15.14
N PHE A 460 -16.82 4.95 14.57
CA PHE A 460 -16.45 5.36 13.21
C PHE A 460 -15.66 4.27 12.50
N ASP A 461 -15.80 4.23 11.18
CA ASP A 461 -15.02 3.35 10.32
C ASP A 461 -14.78 3.98 8.95
N PHE A 462 -13.75 3.51 8.25
CA PHE A 462 -13.46 3.91 6.90
C PHE A 462 -14.34 3.15 5.89
N SER A 463 -14.81 3.85 4.86
CA SER A 463 -15.39 3.19 3.68
C SER A 463 -14.28 2.72 2.73
N THR A 464 -14.46 1.55 2.13
CA THR A 464 -13.64 1.05 1.01
C THR A 464 -14.48 0.76 -0.25
N SER A 465 -15.73 1.21 -0.25
CA SER A 465 -16.65 1.00 -1.36
C SER A 465 -16.15 1.68 -2.64
N PRO A 466 -16.46 1.15 -3.83
CA PRO A 466 -16.21 1.85 -5.10
C PRO A 466 -17.26 2.95 -5.36
N ASN A 467 -16.85 4.03 -6.02
CA ASN A 467 -17.74 5.06 -6.57
C ASN A 467 -17.32 5.39 -8.02
N ASN A 468 -18.30 5.45 -8.91
CA ASN A 468 -18.09 5.70 -10.34
C ASN A 468 -18.34 7.17 -10.73
N GLU A 469 -18.80 8.01 -9.80
CA GLU A 469 -19.26 9.37 -10.11
C GLU A 469 -18.25 10.45 -9.71
N ASP A 470 -17.47 10.24 -8.64
CA ASP A 470 -16.65 11.30 -8.03
C ASP A 470 -15.59 11.89 -8.99
N PHE A 471 -15.09 11.10 -9.95
CA PHE A 471 -14.10 11.52 -10.95
C PHE A 471 -14.65 11.55 -12.38
N ALA A 472 -15.96 11.37 -12.58
CA ALA A 472 -16.54 11.17 -13.92
C ALA A 472 -16.27 12.32 -14.91
N ASP A 473 -16.14 13.55 -14.39
CA ASP A 473 -15.90 14.76 -15.16
C ASP A 473 -14.43 15.21 -15.20
N CYS A 474 -13.52 14.44 -14.58
CA CYS A 474 -12.10 14.76 -14.58
C CYS A 474 -11.48 14.51 -15.97
N THR A 475 -10.78 15.52 -16.50
CA THR A 475 -10.10 15.47 -17.80
C THR A 475 -8.61 15.15 -17.69
N ASP A 476 -8.08 14.99 -16.47
CA ASP A 476 -6.69 14.61 -16.28
C ASP A 476 -6.45 13.17 -16.77
N GLU A 477 -5.27 12.91 -17.31
CA GLU A 477 -4.91 11.56 -17.78
C GLU A 477 -4.71 10.58 -16.62
N GLY A 478 -5.04 9.31 -16.86
CA GLY A 478 -4.77 8.21 -15.94
C GLY A 478 -5.79 7.99 -14.83
N PHE A 479 -6.92 8.73 -14.80
CA PHE A 479 -8.00 8.46 -13.85
C PHE A 479 -8.87 7.30 -14.34
N SER A 480 -9.12 6.34 -13.44
CA SER A 480 -10.11 5.28 -13.67
C SER A 480 -11.51 5.85 -13.60
N LYS A 481 -12.45 5.29 -14.37
CA LYS A 481 -13.88 5.63 -14.27
C LYS A 481 -14.50 5.15 -12.95
N GLU A 482 -13.89 4.17 -12.31
CA GLU A 482 -14.23 3.69 -10.96
C GLU A 482 -13.10 4.07 -10.02
N VAL A 483 -13.40 4.86 -8.99
CA VAL A 483 -12.46 5.24 -7.94
C VAL A 483 -12.91 4.65 -6.62
N ARG A 484 -12.00 4.00 -5.92
CA ARG A 484 -12.26 3.39 -4.62
C ARG A 484 -11.85 4.33 -3.50
N MET A 485 -12.65 4.36 -2.44
CA MET A 485 -12.21 4.95 -1.19
C MET A 485 -11.13 4.07 -0.60
N VAL A 486 -10.11 4.70 -0.02
CA VAL A 486 -8.94 4.00 0.51
C VAL A 486 -8.52 4.58 1.85
N THR A 487 -7.90 3.73 2.67
CA THR A 487 -7.31 4.11 3.96
C THR A 487 -5.80 4.24 3.90
N HIS A 488 -5.21 3.90 2.77
CA HIS A 488 -3.77 3.92 2.58
C HIS A 488 -3.48 4.07 1.10
N GLY A 489 -2.27 4.49 0.80
CA GLY A 489 -1.85 4.63 -0.58
C GLY A 489 -0.40 5.02 -0.69
N ILE A 490 -0.03 5.36 -1.92
CA ILE A 490 1.33 5.69 -2.30
C ILE A 490 1.41 7.15 -2.75
N ALA A 491 2.59 7.75 -2.66
CA ALA A 491 2.83 9.04 -3.29
C ALA A 491 2.57 8.94 -4.81
N ARG A 492 1.59 9.71 -5.30
CA ARG A 492 1.21 9.80 -6.71
C ARG A 492 0.64 11.18 -7.03
N LYS A 493 0.60 11.51 -8.32
CA LYS A 493 0.09 12.78 -8.85
C LYS A 493 -1.45 12.90 -8.86
N GLN A 494 -2.15 11.90 -8.34
CA GLN A 494 -3.61 11.82 -8.37
C GLN A 494 -4.13 11.73 -6.93
N PRO A 495 -5.18 12.48 -6.57
CA PRO A 495 -5.74 12.40 -5.24
C PRO A 495 -6.43 11.06 -5.01
N TYR A 496 -6.48 10.65 -3.74
CA TYR A 496 -7.29 9.57 -3.21
C TYR A 496 -8.55 10.13 -2.58
N ILE A 497 -9.57 9.28 -2.45
CA ILE A 497 -10.73 9.59 -1.62
C ILE A 497 -10.60 8.80 -0.31
N ILE A 498 -10.68 9.50 0.81
CA ILE A 498 -10.84 8.92 2.14
C ILE A 498 -12.27 9.23 2.56
N GLN A 499 -13.00 8.25 3.07
CA GLN A 499 -14.35 8.46 3.61
C GLN A 499 -14.47 7.85 4.99
N ILE A 500 -14.97 8.63 5.94
CA ILE A 500 -15.20 8.23 7.33
C ILE A 500 -16.70 8.25 7.60
N ASN A 501 -17.24 7.11 8.04
CA ASN A 501 -18.65 6.91 8.34
C ASN A 501 -18.84 6.65 9.84
N ALA A 502 -20.00 7.01 10.38
CA ALA A 502 -20.38 6.57 11.72
C ALA A 502 -20.90 5.12 11.65
N THR A 503 -20.64 4.30 12.66
CA THR A 503 -21.03 2.88 12.71
C THR A 503 -22.38 2.67 13.39
N HIS A 504 -22.73 3.56 14.33
CA HIS A 504 -23.92 3.42 15.17
C HIS A 504 -25.12 4.23 14.63
N LEU A 505 -26.33 3.72 14.88
CA LEU A 505 -27.56 4.43 14.59
C LEU A 505 -27.94 5.31 15.79
N TYR A 506 -28.03 6.62 15.60
CA TYR A 506 -28.51 7.53 16.63
C TYR A 506 -30.02 7.38 16.83
N THR A 507 -30.77 7.36 15.73
CA THR A 507 -32.22 7.10 15.69
C THR A 507 -32.51 5.85 14.86
N GLY A 508 -33.51 5.08 15.30
CA GLY A 508 -34.02 3.90 14.62
C GLY A 508 -35.27 4.20 13.80
N TYR A 509 -35.72 3.19 13.06
CA TYR A 509 -36.97 3.23 12.28
C TYR A 509 -38.18 2.66 13.03
N GLU A 510 -37.96 2.13 14.24
CA GLU A 510 -39.00 1.66 15.14
C GLU A 510 -38.58 1.88 16.59
N LYS A 511 -39.56 1.87 17.50
CA LYS A 511 -39.30 2.11 18.93
C LYS A 511 -38.59 0.91 19.56
N GLY A 512 -37.52 1.16 20.31
CA GLY A 512 -36.81 0.13 21.08
C GLY A 512 -35.65 -0.58 20.35
N LEU A 513 -35.22 -0.05 19.20
CA LEU A 513 -34.08 -0.56 18.43
C LEU A 513 -32.77 -0.47 19.24
N THR A 514 -31.86 -1.43 19.10
CA THR A 514 -30.66 -1.56 19.96
C THR A 514 -29.49 -0.65 19.55
N GLY A 515 -29.48 -0.08 18.34
CA GLY A 515 -28.52 0.94 17.90
C GLY A 515 -27.16 0.41 17.49
N VAL A 516 -26.87 -0.84 17.85
CA VAL A 516 -25.86 -1.68 17.22
C VAL A 516 -26.42 -2.10 15.87
N SER A 517 -25.61 -2.02 14.81
CA SER A 517 -25.89 -2.82 13.61
C SER A 517 -25.76 -4.28 14.05
N GLU A 518 -26.85 -4.98 14.36
CA GLU A 518 -26.83 -6.38 14.84
C GLU A 518 -26.37 -7.40 13.78
N VAL A 519 -25.60 -6.97 12.78
CA VAL A 519 -25.07 -7.84 11.72
C VAL A 519 -23.72 -7.29 11.27
N ASP A 520 -22.71 -8.17 11.22
CA ASP A 520 -21.47 -8.02 10.44
C ASP A 520 -21.74 -8.05 8.92
N GLU A 521 -23.01 -8.16 8.53
CA GLU A 521 -23.49 -7.61 7.27
C GLU A 521 -23.77 -6.13 7.53
N GLU A 522 -22.99 -5.24 6.91
CA GLU A 522 -23.57 -3.94 6.63
C GLU A 522 -24.98 -4.16 6.08
N PRO A 523 -26.00 -3.36 6.45
CA PRO A 523 -26.93 -2.99 5.42
C PRO A 523 -26.09 -2.15 4.44
N ARG A 524 -25.39 -2.82 3.51
CA ARG A 524 -24.82 -2.20 2.32
C ARG A 524 -26.00 -1.54 1.64
N PHE A 525 -26.23 -0.27 1.93
CA PHE A 525 -27.01 0.69 1.15
C PHE A 525 -28.42 0.27 0.67
N ASP A 526 -28.97 -0.90 1.08
CA ASP A 526 -30.13 -1.51 0.44
C ASP A 526 -30.83 -2.61 1.27
N SER A 527 -30.57 -2.71 2.59
CA SER A 527 -31.31 -3.68 3.41
C SER A 527 -32.78 -3.31 3.47
N ASP A 528 -33.65 -4.27 3.12
CA ASP A 528 -35.10 -4.12 3.06
C ASP A 528 -35.72 -3.66 4.40
N ALA A 529 -34.98 -3.76 5.50
CA ALA A 529 -35.40 -3.27 6.82
C ALA A 529 -35.59 -1.75 6.84
N TYR A 530 -34.71 -0.99 6.17
CA TYR A 530 -34.86 0.46 6.07
C TYR A 530 -35.71 0.93 4.89
N LYS A 531 -36.04 0.06 3.90
CA LYS A 531 -37.09 0.38 2.91
C LYS A 531 -38.43 0.71 3.59
N LYS A 532 -38.63 0.32 4.86
CA LYS A 532 -39.77 0.72 5.70
C LYS A 532 -39.76 2.19 6.15
N LEU A 533 -38.64 2.90 6.09
CA LEU A 533 -38.54 4.33 6.43
C LEU A 533 -39.02 5.24 5.29
N ASN A 534 -39.35 4.72 4.11
CA ASN A 534 -39.89 5.53 3.02
C ASN A 534 -41.35 5.96 3.32
N LEU A 535 -41.50 7.10 3.98
CA LEU A 535 -42.80 7.70 4.34
C LEU A 535 -43.38 8.60 3.23
N GLY A 536 -42.70 8.68 2.09
CA GLY A 536 -43.01 9.57 0.97
C GLY A 536 -42.65 11.03 1.26
N THR A 537 -43.23 11.94 0.49
CA THR A 537 -42.94 13.40 0.54
C THR A 537 -43.77 14.17 1.57
N ASP A 538 -44.36 13.48 2.55
CA ASP A 538 -45.21 14.10 3.58
C ASP A 538 -44.39 14.37 4.85
N LYS A 539 -43.91 15.62 4.98
CA LYS A 539 -43.08 16.12 6.08
C LYS A 539 -43.61 15.76 7.47
N GLU A 540 -44.92 15.83 7.70
CA GLU A 540 -45.51 15.54 9.02
C GLU A 540 -45.42 14.05 9.42
N LYS A 541 -45.27 13.13 8.45
CA LYS A 541 -45.05 11.71 8.74
C LYS A 541 -43.63 11.44 9.24
N TRP A 542 -42.65 12.24 8.83
CA TRP A 542 -41.25 12.09 9.20
C TRP A 542 -40.94 12.63 10.59
N LYS A 543 -41.62 13.70 11.01
CA LYS A 543 -41.42 14.38 12.29
C LYS A 543 -41.25 13.46 13.51
N PRO A 544 -42.02 12.37 13.70
CA PRO A 544 -41.86 11.49 14.86
C PRO A 544 -40.50 10.78 14.94
N TYR A 545 -39.86 10.48 13.81
CA TYR A 545 -38.60 9.71 13.73
C TYR A 545 -37.37 10.50 14.20
N PHE A 546 -37.52 11.82 14.24
CA PHE A 546 -36.57 12.72 14.88
C PHE A 546 -36.88 12.95 16.36
N GLY A 547 -37.92 12.33 16.91
CA GLY A 547 -38.32 12.44 18.32
C GLY A 547 -37.60 11.44 19.23
N GLY A 548 -37.61 11.69 20.55
CA GLY A 548 -36.93 10.84 21.54
C GLY A 548 -37.41 9.39 21.59
N ASP A 549 -38.66 9.13 21.21
CA ASP A 549 -39.26 7.78 21.15
C ASP A 549 -38.57 6.83 20.16
N TYR A 550 -37.82 7.37 19.19
CA TYR A 550 -37.12 6.62 18.15
C TYR A 550 -35.60 6.63 18.34
N LEU A 551 -35.10 7.15 19.46
CA LEU A 551 -33.70 6.93 19.82
C LEU A 551 -33.45 5.43 19.99
N THR A 552 -32.35 4.96 19.44
CA THR A 552 -31.88 3.60 19.70
C THR A 552 -31.39 3.50 21.14
N ASN A 553 -31.19 2.30 21.68
CA ASN A 553 -30.62 2.15 23.03
C ASN A 553 -29.27 2.86 23.14
N TRP A 554 -28.40 2.70 22.14
CA TRP A 554 -27.13 3.42 22.04
C TRP A 554 -27.35 4.94 21.95
N GLY A 555 -28.19 5.40 21.02
CA GLY A 555 -28.43 6.83 20.82
C GLY A 555 -29.09 7.50 22.02
N LYS A 556 -29.94 6.76 22.75
CA LYS A 556 -30.55 7.18 24.00
C LYS A 556 -29.51 7.32 25.11
N ASP A 557 -28.61 6.34 25.26
CA ASP A 557 -27.48 6.45 26.19
C ASP A 557 -26.64 7.71 25.90
N LYS A 558 -26.35 7.98 24.64
CA LYS A 558 -25.54 9.16 24.28
C LYS A 558 -26.29 10.47 24.50
N TRP A 559 -27.56 10.51 24.08
CA TRP A 559 -28.40 11.70 24.15
C TRP A 559 -28.74 12.10 25.59
N GLU A 560 -29.19 11.15 26.41
CA GLU A 560 -29.64 11.43 27.79
C GLU A 560 -28.48 11.72 28.74
N ASN A 561 -27.27 11.22 28.45
CA ASN A 561 -26.07 11.50 29.22
C ASN A 561 -25.23 12.66 28.66
N GLU A 562 -25.74 13.38 27.67
CA GLU A 562 -25.09 14.53 27.06
C GLU A 562 -23.67 14.23 26.52
N LYS A 563 -23.50 13.06 25.89
CA LYS A 563 -22.21 12.57 25.39
C LYS A 563 -22.02 12.87 23.91
N VAL A 564 -21.01 13.69 23.61
CA VAL A 564 -20.51 13.87 22.25
C VAL A 564 -19.67 12.65 21.89
N ILE A 565 -19.92 12.07 20.72
CA ILE A 565 -19.12 10.99 20.18
C ILE A 565 -18.14 11.58 19.18
N GLU A 566 -16.86 11.33 19.40
CA GLU A 566 -15.77 11.92 18.63
C GLU A 566 -14.67 10.90 18.35
N ALA A 567 -13.97 11.08 17.24
CA ALA A 567 -12.78 10.34 16.86
C ALA A 567 -11.71 11.28 16.33
N GLU A 568 -10.44 10.92 16.56
CA GLU A 568 -9.32 11.63 15.94
C GLU A 568 -8.92 10.95 14.63
N PHE A 569 -9.04 11.69 13.53
CA PHE A 569 -8.54 11.31 12.23
C PHE A 569 -7.14 11.91 12.03
N TYR A 570 -6.18 11.07 11.66
CA TYR A 570 -4.84 11.51 11.28
C TYR A 570 -4.27 10.68 10.14
N ILE A 571 -3.25 11.20 9.48
CA ILE A 571 -2.52 10.50 8.42
C ILE A 571 -1.06 10.41 8.81
N THR A 572 -0.50 9.19 8.72
CA THR A 572 0.95 8.99 8.79
C THR A 572 1.51 8.76 7.39
N VAL A 573 2.77 9.12 7.21
CA VAL A 573 3.56 8.77 6.03
C VAL A 573 4.76 7.96 6.48
N LYS A 574 5.01 6.86 5.79
CA LYS A 574 6.20 6.04 5.96
C LYS A 574 7.07 6.18 4.71
N LEU A 575 8.31 6.56 4.92
CA LEU A 575 9.32 6.67 3.88
C LEU A 575 9.90 5.30 3.53
N THR A 576 10.59 5.24 2.40
CA THR A 576 11.22 4.01 1.90
C THR A 576 12.32 3.47 2.84
N ASP A 577 12.90 4.33 3.69
CA ASP A 577 13.87 3.94 4.72
C ASP A 577 13.23 3.39 6.01
N GLY A 578 11.89 3.34 6.05
CA GLY A 578 11.10 2.90 7.19
C GLY A 578 10.76 3.98 8.21
N THR A 579 11.26 5.22 8.03
CA THR A 579 10.94 6.34 8.92
C THR A 579 9.48 6.75 8.75
N GLU A 580 8.79 6.95 9.86
CA GLU A 580 7.37 7.33 9.89
C GLU A 580 7.19 8.74 10.45
N TYR A 581 6.27 9.50 9.87
CA TYR A 581 5.90 10.85 10.29
C TYR A 581 4.39 11.01 10.36
N ASN A 582 3.88 11.75 11.36
CA ASN A 582 2.54 12.32 11.29
C ASN A 582 2.54 13.46 10.27
N LEU A 583 1.51 13.50 9.44
CA LEU A 583 1.30 14.61 8.50
C LEU A 583 0.56 15.76 9.19
N THR A 584 0.97 16.98 8.88
CA THR A 584 0.23 18.21 9.18
C THR A 584 -0.93 18.36 8.18
N ILE A 585 -2.00 17.60 8.39
CA ILE A 585 -3.14 17.53 7.46
C ILE A 585 -4.15 18.67 7.62
N ASN A 586 -4.07 19.43 8.71
CA ASN A 586 -4.98 20.55 8.99
C ASN A 586 -4.19 21.78 9.44
N PRO A 587 -3.29 22.34 8.62
CA PRO A 587 -2.46 23.49 9.01
C PRO A 587 -3.29 24.75 9.27
N SER A 588 -2.70 25.70 10.00
CA SER A 588 -3.24 27.06 10.17
C SER A 588 -3.03 27.90 8.90
N TYR A 589 -4.05 28.66 8.49
CA TYR A 589 -3.98 29.64 7.41
C TYR A 589 -3.95 31.09 7.92
N GLU A 590 -3.60 31.32 9.20
CA GLU A 590 -3.58 32.68 9.79
C GLU A 590 -2.74 33.69 8.99
N ASP A 591 -1.63 33.22 8.41
CA ASP A 591 -0.72 34.05 7.61
C ASP A 591 -1.25 34.32 6.19
N ASN A 592 -2.34 33.67 5.77
CA ASN A 592 -2.97 33.92 4.48
C ASN A 592 -3.80 35.21 4.53
N THR A 593 -3.32 36.25 3.84
CA THR A 593 -4.01 37.55 3.77
C THR A 593 -5.06 37.64 2.66
N ASP A 594 -5.06 36.69 1.73
CA ASP A 594 -5.92 36.72 0.55
C ASP A 594 -7.30 36.08 0.80
N ILE A 595 -7.42 35.29 1.88
CA ILE A 595 -8.67 34.65 2.30
C ILE A 595 -9.12 35.22 3.64
N GLU A 596 -10.36 35.70 3.69
CA GLU A 596 -10.94 36.31 4.88
C GLU A 596 -11.18 35.29 6.01
N ASP A 597 -10.91 35.69 7.26
CA ASP A 597 -11.08 34.83 8.46
C ASP A 597 -12.44 34.14 8.52
N LYS A 598 -13.49 34.84 8.08
CA LYS A 598 -14.88 34.39 8.19
C LYS A 598 -15.23 33.23 7.26
N ASN A 599 -14.41 32.96 6.25
CA ASN A 599 -14.65 31.83 5.33
C ASN A 599 -14.31 30.49 5.99
N PHE A 600 -13.46 30.50 7.02
CA PHE A 600 -13.04 29.27 7.72
C PHE A 600 -13.95 28.97 8.91
N PRO A 601 -14.47 27.74 9.04
CA PRO A 601 -15.33 27.35 10.16
C PRO A 601 -14.58 27.21 11.49
N PHE A 602 -13.25 27.04 11.49
CA PHE A 602 -12.49 26.75 12.70
C PHE A 602 -11.39 27.77 13.04
N LEU A 603 -11.00 27.82 14.31
CA LEU A 603 -9.98 28.71 14.86
C LEU A 603 -8.69 28.65 14.05
N GLN A 604 -7.94 29.77 14.05
CA GLN A 604 -6.67 29.89 13.33
C GLN A 604 -6.81 29.68 11.81
N LYS A 605 -7.97 30.06 11.25
CA LYS A 605 -8.32 29.83 9.85
C LYS A 605 -8.10 28.37 9.42
N ARG A 606 -8.48 27.40 10.26
CA ARG A 606 -8.36 25.97 9.92
C ARG A 606 -9.55 25.51 9.09
N ARG A 607 -9.30 24.54 8.20
CA ARG A 607 -10.35 23.91 7.38
C ARG A 607 -11.17 22.91 8.16
N PHE A 608 -10.53 22.22 9.11
CA PHE A 608 -11.13 21.15 9.88
C PHE A 608 -11.01 21.43 11.39
N ALA A 609 -11.91 20.84 12.18
CA ALA A 609 -11.83 20.89 13.64
C ALA A 609 -10.60 20.11 14.11
N GLY A 610 -9.82 20.64 15.03
CA GLY A 610 -8.64 19.97 15.57
C GLY A 610 -7.39 20.83 15.59
N ASP A 611 -6.23 20.18 15.49
CA ASP A 611 -4.92 20.82 15.45
C ASP A 611 -4.22 20.56 14.12
N ASN A 612 -2.89 20.72 14.06
CA ASN A 612 -2.11 20.53 12.84
C ASN A 612 -2.16 19.09 12.31
N GLU A 613 -2.12 18.10 13.20
CA GLU A 613 -1.94 16.68 12.85
C GLU A 613 -3.20 15.85 13.08
N ARG A 614 -4.15 16.35 13.88
CA ARG A 614 -5.38 15.67 14.26
C ARG A 614 -6.61 16.45 13.79
N ILE A 615 -7.51 15.76 13.08
CA ILE A 615 -8.85 16.23 12.76
C ILE A 615 -9.84 15.55 13.69
N TRP A 616 -10.75 16.31 14.29
CA TRP A 616 -11.74 15.80 15.24
C TRP A 616 -13.09 15.68 14.56
N ILE A 617 -13.54 14.44 14.33
CA ILE A 617 -14.81 14.14 13.65
C ILE A 617 -15.84 13.77 14.71
N ARG A 618 -17.06 14.29 14.59
CA ARG A 618 -18.13 14.11 15.56
C ARG A 618 -19.31 13.36 14.96
N HIS A 619 -19.91 12.45 15.71
CA HIS A 619 -21.16 11.78 15.33
C HIS A 619 -22.32 12.43 16.08
N LEU A 620 -23.20 13.09 15.31
CA LEU A 620 -24.35 13.81 15.83
C LEU A 620 -25.66 13.17 15.36
N ARG A 621 -26.71 13.44 16.15
CA ARG A 621 -28.08 13.12 15.80
C ARG A 621 -28.62 14.12 14.79
N ALA A 622 -29.17 13.64 13.67
CA ALA A 622 -29.94 14.46 12.75
C ALA A 622 -31.13 15.16 13.46
N GLN A 623 -31.35 16.43 13.16
CA GLN A 623 -32.42 17.26 13.73
C GLN A 623 -33.47 17.62 12.66
N TYR A 624 -34.74 17.58 13.04
CA TYR A 624 -35.87 17.78 12.11
C TYR A 624 -36.01 19.23 11.67
N GLY A 625 -35.95 19.47 10.36
CA GLY A 625 -36.21 20.77 9.75
C GLY A 625 -35.18 21.84 10.12
N TRP A 626 -33.96 21.42 10.48
CA TRP A 626 -32.84 22.33 10.73
C TRP A 626 -32.23 22.79 9.41
N GLN A 627 -32.00 24.09 9.26
CA GLN A 627 -31.76 24.74 7.97
C GLN A 627 -30.66 24.09 7.12
N ASN A 628 -29.56 23.63 7.73
CA ASN A 628 -28.49 22.87 7.07
C ASN A 628 -27.56 22.21 8.14
N LEU A 629 -26.48 21.53 7.71
CA LEU A 629 -25.46 20.97 8.61
C LEU A 629 -24.62 22.06 9.32
N GLU A 630 -24.48 23.23 8.71
CA GLU A 630 -23.77 24.38 9.29
C GLU A 630 -24.40 24.83 10.62
N TYR A 631 -25.74 24.85 10.69
CA TYR A 631 -26.45 25.16 11.93
C TYR A 631 -26.22 24.09 13.01
N LEU A 632 -26.02 22.82 12.64
CA LEU A 632 -25.66 21.76 13.58
C LEU A 632 -24.21 21.87 14.07
N ALA A 633 -23.34 22.47 13.25
CA ALA A 633 -21.92 22.67 13.51
C ALA A 633 -21.60 23.94 14.30
N ARG A 634 -22.57 24.84 14.46
CA ARG A 634 -22.42 26.14 15.13
C ARG A 634 -22.17 26.02 16.62
N ASP A 635 -21.22 26.83 17.09
CA ASP A 635 -21.01 27.06 18.51
C ASP A 635 -22.05 28.02 19.08
N VAL A 636 -22.52 27.66 20.27
CA VAL A 636 -23.38 28.48 21.09
C VAL A 636 -22.68 28.74 22.40
N ASP A 637 -22.76 29.98 22.88
CA ASP A 637 -22.26 30.32 24.20
C ASP A 637 -23.20 29.67 25.25
N PRO A 638 -22.69 28.73 26.08
CA PRO A 638 -23.49 28.12 27.16
C PRO A 638 -24.01 29.14 28.17
N ASN A 639 -23.48 30.36 28.17
CA ASN A 639 -23.86 31.44 29.07
C ASN A 639 -24.68 32.55 28.39
N ALA A 640 -24.98 32.45 27.08
CA ALA A 640 -25.80 33.45 26.40
C ALA A 640 -27.27 33.34 26.84
N SER A 641 -27.85 34.46 27.25
CA SER A 641 -29.28 34.59 27.56
C SER A 641 -29.98 35.40 26.46
N GLY A 642 -30.82 34.75 25.65
CA GLY A 642 -31.62 35.37 24.58
C GLY A 642 -33.13 35.32 24.86
N ASN A 643 -33.95 35.90 23.98
CA ASN A 643 -35.40 35.72 23.98
C ASN A 643 -35.78 34.57 23.03
N GLU A 644 -36.88 33.88 23.38
CA GLU A 644 -37.45 32.66 22.77
C GLU A 644 -37.64 32.68 21.23
N GLU A 645 -37.47 33.81 20.54
CA GLU A 645 -37.74 33.95 19.11
C GLU A 645 -36.49 33.91 18.20
N GLU A 646 -35.26 33.99 18.71
CA GLU A 646 -34.07 33.91 17.82
C GLU A 646 -33.04 32.82 18.17
N TRP A 647 -32.75 32.48 19.44
CA TRP A 647 -31.68 31.51 19.75
C TRP A 647 -31.84 30.74 21.08
N ASP A 648 -33.04 30.66 21.66
CA ASP A 648 -33.24 29.86 22.88
C ASP A 648 -33.39 28.38 22.54
N ASN A 649 -32.27 27.68 22.59
CA ASN A 649 -32.07 26.56 23.50
C ASN A 649 -30.60 26.17 23.36
N PHE A 650 -29.78 26.48 24.37
CA PHE A 650 -28.47 25.87 24.52
C PHE A 650 -28.58 24.37 24.28
N GLN A 651 -27.83 23.85 23.32
CA GLN A 651 -27.69 22.41 23.10
C GLN A 651 -26.26 22.02 23.42
N TRP A 652 -26.07 21.09 24.35
CA TRP A 652 -24.75 20.67 24.81
C TRP A 652 -23.83 20.18 23.68
N TRP A 653 -24.41 19.57 22.63
CA TRP A 653 -23.66 19.08 21.48
C TRP A 653 -23.20 20.19 20.52
N MET A 654 -23.72 21.41 20.63
CA MET A 654 -23.28 22.52 19.80
C MET A 654 -22.01 23.19 20.34
N VAL A 655 -21.61 22.91 21.57
CA VAL A 655 -20.34 23.41 22.11
C VAL A 655 -19.17 22.76 21.37
N ASN A 656 -18.39 23.55 20.64
CA ASN A 656 -17.22 23.08 19.91
C ASN A 656 -16.00 23.98 20.18
N LYS A 657 -15.02 23.44 20.89
CA LYS A 657 -13.81 24.18 21.30
C LYS A 657 -12.92 24.65 20.14
N TYR A 658 -13.08 24.10 18.93
CA TYR A 658 -12.31 24.51 17.74
C TYR A 658 -13.02 25.54 16.87
N TRP A 659 -14.22 25.96 17.27
CA TRP A 659 -15.08 26.83 16.46
C TRP A 659 -14.50 28.23 16.21
N ASN A 660 -14.63 28.74 14.98
CA ASN A 660 -14.35 30.14 14.66
C ASN A 660 -15.55 31.03 14.98
N PRO A 661 -15.51 31.86 16.04
CA PRO A 661 -16.64 32.74 16.40
C PRO A 661 -16.96 33.81 15.35
N LYS A 662 -16.08 34.03 14.37
CA LYS A 662 -16.29 35.01 13.27
C LYS A 662 -16.87 34.41 11.99
N HIS A 663 -17.05 33.09 11.91
CA HIS A 663 -17.50 32.46 10.68
C HIS A 663 -18.90 32.94 10.27
N GLU A 664 -19.08 33.23 8.98
CA GLU A 664 -20.38 33.62 8.41
C GLU A 664 -21.11 32.39 7.89
N TRP A 665 -22.10 31.93 8.65
CA TRP A 665 -22.97 30.82 8.24
C TRP A 665 -23.90 31.21 7.10
N SER A 666 -24.04 30.31 6.12
CA SER A 666 -25.03 30.46 5.06
C SER A 666 -26.45 30.38 5.66
N LYS A 667 -27.35 31.25 5.15
CA LYS A 667 -28.72 31.40 5.67
C LYS A 667 -29.68 30.33 5.17
#